data_AF-A0A1F8EEG0-F1
#
_entry.id   AF-A0A1F8EEG0-F1
#
_cell.length_a   1.000
_cell.length_b   1.000
_cell.length_c   1.000
_cell.angle_alpha   90.00
_cell.angle_beta   90.00
_cell.angle_gamma   90.00
#
_symmetry.space_group_name_H-M   'P 1'
#
loop_
_entity.id
_entity.type
_entity.pdbx_description
1 polymer ?
#
loop_
_entity_poly.entity_id
_entity_poly.type
_entity_poly.pdbx_seq_one_letter_code
_entity_poly.pdbx_strand_id
1 'polypeptide(L)'
;MSNLLKGNRVGLIKTAAILTAVSTVLSLSGVLSLTAFAVAPSDYGLKEGNTISAAGSDDPDVYIVNDWGYKRLFLNPQIFNLYGHLGGFASVKNVSAAARDAFVTSGLFRVDGDEKVYGIETTGEDVAVLHWVNTSGAQAVADDPNFFKKVFVINAAEFALYSVGSNYSSVNQVPAYARGGSVAAPAPVVSGPLSVMLAPGNPSAQTITNNATGVEMLRVRVSGSGTVNTVTLKRLGPGTTDDFGNVYVYDGAKRLTSGKTFSSASGEASFLLNIAVDGSKDLSFVGDILTGGAGNVNYFQLLGVTAAGGSVVSGAPLSGNNFAISGASSGRLDVAKVGSLSDPTVGQKQAQLSEFKLTANTEAASVKRLTMLNDGTLKPADLTNVKLKTGAMEWAGSVTSTNYLVFDLGSGYTISKGGNATFKVYGDVGGKKDETVDLYFETAPDVWAVGDQYGQGMDTTNATAAQGIAALDTAAEATTLTLMGGALTLVYNGPNATTIGTQVADVTLLRFSMTAASNIEIKQTEFTICADSGNDGTYDNAATEGDWDDLNDVKVWNEDTNTVVMGPKDGTAFDHADDSGSCPDNATGAQEQFTDTLDLLAGVTYNFKVTGDVDTSLGSGTQLLDTDSVFKVILDDYSDDTAAVSKMKYAGTNTAVASADIVPRSDIAGSNITITSSALTLSLAGSPTDQTKIRGMKDVDAVGITFAAGQASALKVTTIKITGYAADSGATLDEGTDTTDTGISIANATAKVQLYEAGTGVLIAGSDKISSNLLGTSGTGTMTFSNLDWNIPAGTSKTMLVRVDLSNNTASGTAGDVYSFDIAATGDVTSLDSDSNTVNPGAAAVNGTTTPTQVLTVKNSGSMTLATAASSPVKGALYWGQVNAPVSKFRLTATDEAQYIEKLTIAASSSDEDTSAKNVKNVILTYKTKSGATMTKFQSFSNAASANFNWSTTDADRPYVPKDASLEIAVNADMKTKDEGATQTTGTTADTTLVAFSLDLVDRYDGSFTNGFRAVGEGSGTVLDGTSTNINDVSGAYNQTVYRVFPKIEQVALSSPYSLIGTPTVFKFSVTAMGLATANLRFDNEHNGSGSINFEVVASGDSHVNTTTSTTFSVLDEQGTVIDGPSALRGLGTPGAADTSQTISMGNGSSGVRPDWNASISFNFTGQDIEIAGGETRTFSIRLNNPTQHYANAGTTGRAADYFQVTLQDDLAGLINWVGNYDNTTNSLDTPSATGIIRSLPLYGPTFQR
;
A
#
# COMPACT_ATOMS: atom_id res chain seq x y z
N MET A 1 8.84 -41.60 -17.85
CA MET A 1 9.24 -40.76 -19.01
C MET A 1 10.46 -39.96 -18.60
N SER A 2 11.60 -40.31 -19.19
CA SER A 2 12.91 -39.74 -18.95
C SER A 2 13.23 -38.73 -20.05
N ASN A 3 14.01 -37.70 -19.69
CA ASN A 3 14.75 -36.75 -20.54
C ASN A 3 14.08 -35.39 -20.81
N LEU A 4 14.44 -34.41 -19.97
CA LEU A 4 14.45 -32.98 -20.30
C LEU A 4 15.68 -32.32 -19.66
N LEU A 5 16.33 -31.43 -20.41
CA LEU A 5 17.67 -30.87 -20.20
C LEU A 5 17.76 -29.83 -19.05
N LYS A 6 18.96 -29.74 -18.45
CA LYS A 6 19.29 -28.96 -17.22
C LYS A 6 18.99 -27.45 -17.26
N GLY A 7 18.79 -26.83 -18.43
CA GLY A 7 18.47 -25.40 -18.55
C GLY A 7 17.08 -25.00 -18.01
N ASN A 8 16.10 -25.91 -18.05
CA ASN A 8 14.73 -25.60 -17.63
C ASN A 8 14.49 -25.79 -16.12
N ARG A 9 15.45 -26.34 -15.36
CA ARG A 9 15.35 -26.50 -13.89
C ARG A 9 15.69 -25.23 -13.12
N VAL A 10 16.56 -24.34 -13.63
CA VAL A 10 16.94 -23.12 -12.90
C VAL A 10 15.85 -22.04 -12.98
N GLY A 11 15.08 -22.00 -14.08
CA GLY A 11 13.89 -21.16 -14.20
C GLY A 11 12.72 -21.65 -13.33
N LEU A 12 12.44 -22.96 -13.31
CA LEU A 12 11.31 -23.50 -12.54
C LEU A 12 11.55 -23.52 -11.01
N ILE A 13 12.81 -23.64 -10.57
CA ILE A 13 13.16 -23.64 -9.14
C ILE A 13 13.17 -22.21 -8.56
N LYS A 14 13.48 -21.17 -9.35
CA LYS A 14 13.38 -19.76 -8.90
C LYS A 14 11.93 -19.28 -8.82
N THR A 15 11.04 -19.71 -9.71
CA THR A 15 9.62 -19.31 -9.66
C THR A 15 8.84 -20.07 -8.59
N ALA A 16 9.17 -21.34 -8.31
CA ALA A 16 8.53 -22.11 -7.24
C ALA A 16 9.03 -21.75 -5.83
N ALA A 17 10.30 -21.38 -5.65
CA ALA A 17 10.81 -20.96 -4.33
C ALA A 17 10.29 -19.58 -3.89
N ILE A 18 9.98 -18.68 -4.83
CA ILE A 18 9.38 -17.37 -4.54
C ILE A 18 7.87 -17.49 -4.27
N LEU A 19 7.16 -18.40 -4.96
CA LEU A 19 5.73 -18.61 -4.70
C LEU A 19 5.45 -19.37 -3.40
N THR A 20 6.33 -20.28 -2.98
CA THR A 20 6.08 -21.11 -1.78
C THR A 20 6.60 -20.44 -0.48
N ALA A 21 7.59 -19.54 -0.55
CA ALA A 21 8.05 -18.79 0.63
C ALA A 21 7.06 -17.69 1.07
N VAL A 22 6.29 -17.12 0.13
CA VAL A 22 5.24 -16.13 0.46
C VAL A 22 3.99 -16.79 1.05
N SER A 23 3.69 -18.05 0.69
CA SER A 23 2.54 -18.77 1.27
C SER A 23 2.78 -19.31 2.69
N THR A 24 4.04 -19.56 3.09
CA THR A 24 4.33 -20.18 4.40
C THR A 24 4.64 -19.15 5.50
N VAL A 25 5.00 -17.90 5.16
CA VAL A 25 5.14 -16.82 6.15
C VAL A 25 3.78 -16.23 6.55
N LEU A 26 2.78 -16.27 5.67
CA LEU A 26 1.40 -15.89 6.02
C LEU A 26 0.62 -16.94 6.83
N SER A 27 1.09 -18.20 6.90
CA SER A 27 0.41 -19.25 7.68
C SER A 27 0.91 -19.40 9.12
N LEU A 28 1.87 -18.58 9.57
CA LEU A 28 2.39 -18.61 10.95
C LEU A 28 2.18 -17.30 11.75
N SER A 29 1.62 -16.26 11.15
CA SER A 29 1.27 -15.02 11.87
C SER A 29 -0.24 -14.90 11.95
N GLY A 30 -0.81 -15.50 12.99
CA GLY A 30 -2.20 -15.28 13.35
C GLY A 30 -2.44 -13.80 13.70
N VAL A 31 -3.66 -13.35 13.44
CA VAL A 31 -4.20 -11.99 13.62
C VAL A 31 -3.90 -11.04 12.45
N LEU A 32 -4.80 -11.06 11.45
CA LEU A 32 -5.09 -9.91 10.59
C LEU A 32 -6.60 -9.83 10.39
N SER A 33 -7.25 -8.92 11.11
CA SER A 33 -8.60 -8.48 10.78
C SER A 33 -8.54 -7.73 9.44
N LEU A 34 -9.13 -8.30 8.38
CA LEU A 34 -9.36 -7.58 7.13
C LEU A 34 -10.68 -6.80 7.26
N THR A 35 -10.63 -5.68 7.97
CA THR A 35 -11.50 -4.55 7.63
C THR A 35 -11.05 -4.07 6.24
N ALA A 36 -11.98 -3.74 5.35
CA ALA A 36 -11.60 -3.10 4.09
C ALA A 36 -10.99 -1.74 4.43
N PHE A 37 -9.66 -1.66 4.40
CA PHE A 37 -8.95 -0.40 4.53
C PHE A 37 -9.37 0.51 3.37
N ALA A 38 -9.59 1.80 3.66
CA ALA A 38 -9.67 2.80 2.63
C ALA A 38 -8.40 2.73 1.76
N VAL A 39 -8.52 2.94 0.45
CA VAL A 39 -7.39 2.97 -0.47
C VAL A 39 -6.31 3.90 0.07
N ALA A 40 -5.11 3.38 0.33
CA ALA A 40 -4.00 4.20 0.79
C ALA A 40 -3.32 4.87 -0.42
N PRO A 41 -2.84 6.12 -0.32
CA PRO A 41 -2.04 6.74 -1.37
C PRO A 41 -0.90 5.85 -1.88
N SER A 42 -0.27 5.08 -0.98
CA SER A 42 0.81 4.14 -1.30
C SER A 42 0.42 3.06 -2.30
N ASP A 43 -0.85 2.65 -2.36
CA ASP A 43 -1.35 1.62 -3.28
C ASP A 43 -1.22 2.05 -4.75
N TYR A 44 -1.14 3.37 -4.98
CA TYR A 44 -0.99 3.99 -6.29
C TYR A 44 0.36 4.72 -6.46
N GLY A 45 1.33 4.48 -5.57
CA GLY A 45 2.62 5.17 -5.59
C GLY A 45 2.55 6.67 -5.24
N LEU A 46 1.50 7.06 -4.51
CA LEU A 46 1.27 8.40 -3.98
C LEU A 46 1.57 8.43 -2.47
N LYS A 47 1.64 9.64 -1.91
CA LYS A 47 1.75 9.90 -0.46
C LYS A 47 0.83 11.04 -0.08
N GLU A 48 0.54 11.23 1.21
CA GLU A 48 -0.21 12.39 1.71
C GLU A 48 0.26 13.71 1.08
N GLY A 49 -0.69 14.57 0.74
CA GLY A 49 -0.42 15.90 0.22
C GLY A 49 0.04 15.91 -1.25
N ASN A 50 0.11 14.76 -1.92
CA ASN A 50 0.36 14.75 -3.36
C ASN A 50 -0.80 15.41 -4.11
N THR A 51 -0.46 16.37 -4.95
CA THR A 51 -1.38 16.96 -5.92
C THR A 51 -1.41 16.07 -7.15
N ILE A 52 -2.61 15.67 -7.58
CA ILE A 52 -2.82 14.75 -8.71
C ILE A 52 -3.79 15.36 -9.73
N SER A 53 -3.60 14.99 -10.99
CA SER A 53 -4.56 15.21 -12.08
C SER A 53 -4.50 14.03 -13.04
N ALA A 54 -5.57 13.78 -13.80
CA ALA A 54 -5.67 12.63 -14.70
C ALA A 54 -5.56 13.06 -16.17
N ALA A 55 -4.33 13.08 -16.72
CA ALA A 55 -4.13 13.45 -18.12
C ALA A 55 -4.68 12.38 -19.07
N GLY A 56 -5.31 12.84 -20.15
CA GLY A 56 -6.05 11.98 -21.07
C GLY A 56 -7.48 11.67 -20.61
N SER A 57 -7.94 12.25 -19.49
CA SER A 57 -9.35 12.31 -19.12
C SER A 57 -9.97 13.67 -19.48
N ASP A 58 -11.30 13.72 -19.58
CA ASP A 58 -12.05 14.97 -19.83
C ASP A 58 -12.13 15.89 -18.59
N ASP A 59 -11.38 15.57 -17.53
CA ASP A 59 -11.31 16.31 -16.26
C ASP A 59 -9.87 16.84 -16.05
N PRO A 60 -9.63 18.14 -16.29
CA PRO A 60 -8.36 18.81 -16.08
C PRO A 60 -8.16 19.27 -14.61
N ASP A 61 -9.06 18.93 -13.69
CA ASP A 61 -9.03 19.44 -12.33
C ASP A 61 -7.82 18.89 -11.55
N VAL A 62 -7.38 19.67 -10.54
CA VAL A 62 -6.27 19.30 -9.65
C VAL A 62 -6.83 18.95 -8.28
N TYR A 63 -6.40 17.81 -7.74
CA TYR A 63 -6.81 17.34 -6.41
C TYR A 63 -5.60 17.15 -5.49
N ILE A 64 -5.78 17.31 -4.19
CA ILE A 64 -4.81 16.90 -3.16
C ILE A 64 -5.34 15.68 -2.40
N VAL A 65 -4.53 14.63 -2.27
CA VAL A 65 -4.92 13.39 -1.56
C VAL A 65 -4.46 13.39 -0.10
N ASN A 66 -5.23 12.76 0.79
CA ASN A 66 -4.83 12.48 2.17
C ASN A 66 -4.56 10.99 2.40
N ASP A 67 -3.98 10.64 3.55
CA ASP A 67 -3.60 9.25 3.88
C ASP A 67 -4.80 8.35 4.19
N TRP A 68 -5.98 8.94 4.36
CA TRP A 68 -7.23 8.23 4.65
C TRP A 68 -8.00 7.82 3.38
N GLY A 69 -7.44 8.02 2.19
CA GLY A 69 -8.06 7.62 0.93
C GLY A 69 -9.06 8.63 0.35
N TYR A 70 -9.00 9.89 0.79
CA TYR A 70 -9.83 10.97 0.28
C TYR A 70 -9.02 11.98 -0.53
N LYS A 71 -9.66 12.65 -1.48
CA LYS A 71 -9.07 13.74 -2.25
C LYS A 71 -9.89 15.03 -2.12
N ARG A 72 -9.25 16.18 -2.15
CA ARG A 72 -9.89 17.50 -2.20
C ARG A 72 -9.58 18.18 -3.52
N LEU A 73 -10.59 18.78 -4.14
CA LEU A 73 -10.45 19.63 -5.31
C LEU A 73 -9.84 21.00 -4.98
N PHE A 74 -8.91 21.48 -5.80
CA PHE A 74 -8.64 22.92 -5.92
C PHE A 74 -9.58 23.51 -6.97
N LEU A 75 -10.60 24.23 -6.52
CA LEU A 75 -11.74 24.59 -7.36
C LEU A 75 -11.35 25.40 -8.61
N ASN A 76 -10.33 26.25 -8.52
CA ASN A 76 -9.83 27.02 -9.65
C ASN A 76 -8.32 27.31 -9.51
N PRO A 77 -7.65 27.77 -10.60
CA PRO A 77 -6.21 28.06 -10.57
C PRO A 77 -5.80 29.11 -9.53
N GLN A 78 -6.67 30.08 -9.23
CA GLN A 78 -6.38 31.10 -8.21
C GLN A 78 -6.27 30.46 -6.82
N ILE A 79 -7.17 29.55 -6.47
CA ILE A 79 -7.11 28.79 -5.21
C ILE A 79 -5.86 27.91 -5.17
N PHE A 80 -5.54 27.21 -6.26
CA PHE A 80 -4.33 26.37 -6.29
C PHE A 80 -3.04 27.20 -6.11
N ASN A 81 -2.98 28.39 -6.71
CA ASN A 81 -1.84 29.30 -6.58
C ASN A 81 -1.63 29.83 -5.14
N LEU A 82 -2.64 29.81 -4.27
CA LEU A 82 -2.46 30.13 -2.84
C LEU A 82 -1.58 29.08 -2.13
N TYR A 83 -1.47 27.87 -2.68
CA TYR A 83 -0.70 26.77 -2.14
C TYR A 83 0.60 26.55 -2.91
N GLY A 84 1.32 27.64 -3.24
CA GLY A 84 2.58 27.58 -3.99
C GLY A 84 3.67 26.69 -3.34
N HIS A 85 3.60 26.45 -2.02
CA HIS A 85 4.46 25.51 -1.31
C HIS A 85 4.27 24.04 -1.74
N LEU A 86 3.17 23.70 -2.41
CA LEU A 86 2.93 22.39 -3.02
C LEU A 86 3.68 22.20 -4.36
N GLY A 87 4.45 23.20 -4.80
CA GLY A 87 5.30 23.12 -5.99
C GLY A 87 4.62 23.47 -7.32
N GLY A 88 3.41 24.06 -7.26
CA GLY A 88 2.67 24.58 -8.42
C GLY A 88 2.24 23.51 -9.44
N PHE A 89 1.76 23.94 -10.62
CA PHE A 89 1.22 23.02 -11.64
C PHE A 89 2.25 21.99 -12.15
N ALA A 90 3.54 22.31 -12.10
CA ALA A 90 4.62 21.40 -12.49
C ALA A 90 4.78 20.20 -11.54
N SER A 91 4.33 20.33 -10.28
CA SER A 91 4.39 19.27 -9.27
C SER A 91 3.12 18.42 -9.19
N VAL A 92 2.10 18.74 -10.01
CA VAL A 92 0.89 17.94 -10.14
C VAL A 92 1.23 16.63 -10.83
N LYS A 93 1.10 15.53 -10.08
CA LYS A 93 1.36 14.19 -10.60
C LYS A 93 0.26 13.79 -11.56
N ASN A 94 0.67 13.37 -12.75
CA ASN A 94 -0.22 12.79 -13.72
C ASN A 94 -0.50 11.32 -13.36
N VAL A 95 -1.76 10.98 -13.10
CA VAL A 95 -2.21 9.62 -12.73
C VAL A 95 -3.26 9.11 -13.71
N SER A 96 -3.56 7.81 -13.71
CA SER A 96 -4.69 7.30 -14.50
C SER A 96 -6.03 7.76 -13.90
N ALA A 97 -7.08 7.84 -14.73
CA ALA A 97 -8.43 8.13 -14.22
C ALA A 97 -8.87 7.15 -13.13
N ALA A 98 -8.55 5.86 -13.29
CA ALA A 98 -8.82 4.83 -12.28
C ALA A 98 -8.08 5.08 -10.95
N ALA A 99 -6.83 5.55 -10.99
CA ALA A 99 -6.08 5.88 -9.78
C ALA A 99 -6.64 7.14 -9.10
N ARG A 100 -7.03 8.16 -9.87
CA ARG A 100 -7.72 9.34 -9.33
C ARG A 100 -9.05 8.96 -8.69
N ASP A 101 -9.85 8.12 -9.35
CA ASP A 101 -11.20 7.76 -8.94
C ASP A 101 -11.25 6.73 -7.80
N ALA A 102 -10.13 6.10 -7.48
CA ALA A 102 -9.96 5.29 -6.29
C ALA A 102 -10.04 6.12 -4.98
N PHE A 103 -9.71 7.41 -5.03
CA PHE A 103 -9.85 8.34 -3.92
C PHE A 103 -11.19 9.07 -3.99
N VAL A 104 -11.99 8.99 -2.93
CA VAL A 104 -13.30 9.66 -2.86
C VAL A 104 -13.10 11.17 -2.67
N THR A 105 -13.77 12.00 -3.47
CA THR A 105 -13.68 13.46 -3.32
C THR A 105 -14.41 13.93 -2.07
N SER A 106 -13.74 14.66 -1.18
CA SER A 106 -14.35 15.33 -0.04
C SER A 106 -14.74 16.77 -0.38
N GLY A 107 -15.94 17.15 0.08
CA GLY A 107 -16.44 18.52 0.07
C GLY A 107 -16.44 19.20 1.44
N LEU A 108 -15.73 18.65 2.43
CA LEU A 108 -15.74 19.16 3.81
C LEU A 108 -14.46 19.94 4.11
N PHE A 109 -14.59 21.22 4.42
CA PHE A 109 -13.46 22.12 4.72
C PHE A 109 -13.54 22.70 6.12
N ARG A 110 -12.40 22.86 6.77
CA ARG A 110 -12.26 23.61 8.02
C ARG A 110 -11.26 24.73 7.79
N VAL A 111 -11.59 25.93 8.25
CA VAL A 111 -10.62 27.05 8.19
C VAL A 111 -9.57 26.82 9.26
N ASP A 112 -8.29 27.01 8.92
CA ASP A 112 -7.21 26.89 9.88
C ASP A 112 -7.44 27.78 11.11
N GLY A 113 -7.38 27.19 12.31
CA GLY A 113 -7.69 27.85 13.57
C GLY A 113 -9.19 28.05 13.91
N ASP A 114 -10.13 27.53 13.12
CA ASP A 114 -11.58 27.53 13.40
C ASP A 114 -12.07 26.10 13.69
N GLU A 115 -13.09 25.97 14.55
CA GLU A 115 -13.75 24.69 14.85
C GLU A 115 -14.87 24.38 13.84
N LYS A 116 -15.37 25.40 13.12
CA LYS A 116 -16.46 25.22 12.15
C LYS A 116 -16.02 24.44 10.91
N VAL A 117 -16.83 23.44 10.55
CA VAL A 117 -16.70 22.69 9.31
C VAL A 117 -17.75 23.18 8.31
N TYR A 118 -17.30 23.46 7.10
CA TYR A 118 -18.13 23.93 5.99
C TYR A 118 -18.22 22.85 4.91
N GLY A 119 -19.41 22.66 4.34
CA GLY A 119 -19.61 21.90 3.12
C GLY A 119 -19.51 22.80 1.90
N ILE A 120 -18.84 22.34 0.84
CA ILE A 120 -18.78 23.03 -0.45
C ILE A 120 -19.94 22.62 -1.36
N GLU A 121 -20.63 23.61 -1.91
CA GLU A 121 -21.60 23.47 -3.00
C GLU A 121 -21.04 24.15 -4.25
N THR A 122 -20.73 23.38 -5.29
CA THR A 122 -20.26 23.95 -6.57
C THR A 122 -21.44 24.48 -7.38
N THR A 123 -21.45 25.79 -7.63
CA THR A 123 -22.56 26.49 -8.30
C THR A 123 -22.27 26.80 -9.78
N GLY A 124 -21.08 26.44 -10.27
CA GLY A 124 -20.66 26.59 -11.66
C GLY A 124 -19.28 25.98 -11.89
N GLU A 125 -18.75 26.12 -13.11
CA GLU A 125 -17.33 25.85 -13.38
C GLU A 125 -16.51 26.91 -12.63
N ASP A 126 -15.56 26.47 -11.80
CA ASP A 126 -14.66 27.31 -11.00
C ASP A 126 -15.29 28.19 -9.90
N VAL A 127 -16.59 28.00 -9.56
CA VAL A 127 -17.32 28.80 -8.55
C VAL A 127 -18.10 27.92 -7.57
N ALA A 128 -18.02 28.24 -6.27
CA ALA A 128 -18.70 27.51 -5.21
C ALA A 128 -19.10 28.38 -4.01
N VAL A 129 -20.05 27.86 -3.22
CA VAL A 129 -20.56 28.44 -1.97
C VAL A 129 -20.18 27.50 -0.82
N LEU A 130 -19.75 28.06 0.31
CA LEU A 130 -19.52 27.30 1.55
C LEU A 130 -20.71 27.42 2.49
N HIS A 131 -21.14 26.30 3.06
CA HIS A 131 -22.26 26.22 4.00
C HIS A 131 -21.77 25.67 5.33
N TRP A 132 -21.95 26.42 6.43
CA TRP A 132 -21.58 25.92 7.74
C TRP A 132 -22.44 24.71 8.11
N VAL A 133 -21.82 23.57 8.38
CA VAL A 133 -22.51 22.37 8.87
C VAL A 133 -22.70 22.51 10.38
N ASN A 134 -23.82 23.15 10.75
CA ASN A 134 -24.22 23.42 12.13
C ASN A 134 -24.84 22.16 12.77
N THR A 135 -23.99 21.19 13.08
CA THR A 135 -24.35 19.97 13.81
C THR A 135 -23.29 19.67 14.88
N SER A 136 -23.61 18.80 15.85
CA SER A 136 -22.65 18.39 16.88
C SER A 136 -21.63 17.41 16.30
N GLY A 137 -20.42 17.34 16.88
CA GLY A 137 -19.40 16.38 16.44
C GLY A 137 -19.88 14.91 16.50
N ALA A 138 -20.67 14.55 17.52
CA ALA A 138 -21.27 13.23 17.64
C ALA A 138 -22.28 12.94 16.52
N GLN A 139 -23.14 13.91 16.20
CA GLN A 139 -24.10 13.77 15.10
C GLN A 139 -23.39 13.75 13.73
N ALA A 140 -22.29 14.50 13.56
CA ALA A 140 -21.49 14.47 12.34
C ALA A 140 -20.86 13.09 12.09
N VAL A 141 -20.38 12.42 13.15
CA VAL A 141 -19.85 11.04 13.08
C VAL A 141 -20.97 10.02 12.88
N ALA A 142 -22.17 10.26 13.42
CA ALA A 142 -23.34 9.42 13.17
C ALA A 142 -23.83 9.52 11.72
N ASP A 143 -23.80 10.73 11.13
CA ASP A 143 -24.15 10.97 9.73
C ASP A 143 -23.09 10.36 8.79
N ASP A 144 -21.81 10.46 9.15
CA ASP A 144 -20.69 9.91 8.40
C ASP A 144 -19.58 9.44 9.35
N PRO A 145 -19.41 8.11 9.54
CA PRO A 145 -18.37 7.57 10.44
C PRO A 145 -16.94 7.99 10.09
N ASN A 146 -16.70 8.44 8.84
CA ASN A 146 -15.42 8.95 8.38
C ASN A 146 -15.37 10.48 8.30
N PHE A 147 -16.33 11.20 8.91
CA PHE A 147 -16.45 12.66 8.85
C PHE A 147 -15.10 13.37 9.05
N PHE A 148 -14.43 13.12 10.17
CA PHE A 148 -13.15 13.77 10.47
C PHE A 148 -12.01 13.40 9.52
N LYS A 149 -12.06 12.22 8.88
CA LYS A 149 -11.08 11.80 7.87
C LYS A 149 -11.29 12.49 6.53
N LYS A 150 -12.50 13.01 6.28
CA LYS A 150 -12.87 13.76 5.08
C LYS A 150 -12.64 15.26 5.23
N VAL A 151 -12.48 15.81 6.44
CA VAL A 151 -12.29 17.26 6.62
C VAL A 151 -10.88 17.68 6.18
N PHE A 152 -10.80 18.58 5.20
CA PHE A 152 -9.54 19.20 4.78
C PHE A 152 -9.42 20.61 5.38
N VAL A 153 -8.22 20.95 5.85
CA VAL A 153 -7.94 22.30 6.36
C VAL A 153 -7.61 23.23 5.19
N ILE A 154 -8.25 24.40 5.15
CA ILE A 154 -8.01 25.48 4.18
C ILE A 154 -7.56 26.74 4.92
N ASN A 155 -6.71 27.55 4.28
CA ASN A 155 -6.28 28.82 4.86
C ASN A 155 -7.39 29.90 4.72
N ALA A 156 -7.29 30.96 5.52
CA ALA A 156 -8.26 32.06 5.52
C ALA A 156 -8.35 32.79 4.16
N ALA A 157 -7.27 32.79 3.37
CA ALA A 157 -7.25 33.41 2.04
C ALA A 157 -8.07 32.61 1.02
N GLU A 158 -8.04 31.27 1.08
CA GLU A 158 -8.90 30.40 0.27
C GLU A 158 -10.36 30.56 0.72
N PHE A 159 -10.63 30.55 2.03
CA PHE A 159 -12.00 30.75 2.55
C PHE A 159 -12.64 32.04 2.01
N ALA A 160 -11.87 33.14 1.93
CA ALA A 160 -12.33 34.42 1.41
C ALA A 160 -12.67 34.42 -0.10
N LEU A 161 -12.28 33.39 -0.85
CA LEU A 161 -12.64 33.25 -2.27
C LEU A 161 -14.00 32.58 -2.48
N TYR A 162 -14.60 32.02 -1.42
CA TYR A 162 -15.95 31.46 -1.46
C TYR A 162 -16.97 32.44 -0.89
N SER A 163 -18.16 32.49 -1.45
CA SER A 163 -19.32 33.06 -0.76
C SER A 163 -19.84 32.10 0.31
N VAL A 164 -20.30 32.60 1.45
CA VAL A 164 -20.89 31.78 2.52
C VAL A 164 -22.41 31.78 2.38
N GLY A 165 -23.01 30.60 2.20
CA GLY A 165 -24.44 30.38 2.08
C GLY A 165 -25.13 30.15 3.43
N SER A 166 -26.42 29.77 3.39
CA SER A 166 -27.16 29.38 4.59
C SER A 166 -26.57 28.12 5.23
N ASN A 167 -26.66 28.00 6.55
CA ASN A 167 -26.16 26.82 7.27
C ASN A 167 -26.85 25.52 6.82
N TYR A 168 -26.09 24.43 6.83
CA TYR A 168 -26.62 23.07 6.84
C TYR A 168 -26.78 22.58 8.29
N SER A 169 -27.77 21.74 8.55
CA SER A 169 -28.04 21.11 9.85
C SER A 169 -27.50 19.68 9.98
N SER A 170 -27.00 19.07 8.89
CA SER A 170 -26.48 17.71 8.86
C SER A 170 -25.36 17.58 7.81
N VAL A 171 -24.43 16.65 8.04
CA VAL A 171 -23.35 16.33 7.08
C VAL A 171 -23.92 15.77 5.77
N ASN A 172 -25.07 15.09 5.82
CA ASN A 172 -25.75 14.52 4.66
C ASN A 172 -26.28 15.57 3.67
N GLN A 173 -26.27 16.85 4.06
CA GLN A 173 -26.63 17.96 3.18
C GLN A 173 -25.46 18.48 2.34
N VAL A 174 -24.22 18.04 2.62
CA VAL A 174 -23.05 18.42 1.82
C VAL A 174 -23.12 17.68 0.48
N PRO A 175 -23.21 18.37 -0.67
CA PRO A 175 -23.24 17.73 -1.97
C PRO A 175 -21.96 16.93 -2.24
N ALA A 176 -22.09 15.80 -2.93
CA ALA A 176 -20.93 15.15 -3.52
C ALA A 176 -20.40 16.01 -4.68
N TYR A 177 -19.08 16.17 -4.79
CA TYR A 177 -18.51 16.94 -5.88
C TYR A 177 -18.79 16.27 -7.24
N ALA A 178 -19.26 17.07 -8.21
CA ALA A 178 -19.30 16.69 -9.62
C ALA A 178 -18.86 17.88 -10.50
N ARG A 179 -18.02 17.58 -11.49
CA ARG A 179 -17.50 18.56 -12.46
C ARG A 179 -18.60 19.04 -13.41
N GLY A 180 -18.56 20.32 -13.79
CA GLY A 180 -19.45 20.88 -14.83
C GLY A 180 -20.76 21.50 -14.32
N GLY A 181 -20.90 21.73 -13.01
CA GLY A 181 -21.98 22.54 -12.46
C GLY A 181 -23.39 22.01 -12.76
N SER A 182 -23.71 20.82 -12.26
CA SER A 182 -25.01 20.49 -11.65
C SER A 182 -25.05 18.99 -11.32
N VAL A 183 -24.64 18.63 -10.10
CA VAL A 183 -25.44 17.68 -9.34
C VAL A 183 -26.35 18.52 -8.48
N ALA A 184 -27.66 18.26 -8.55
CA ALA A 184 -28.60 18.88 -7.65
C ALA A 184 -28.05 18.77 -6.22
N ALA A 185 -28.01 19.90 -5.51
CA ALA A 185 -27.97 19.90 -4.05
C ALA A 185 -28.87 18.76 -3.52
N PRO A 186 -28.55 18.05 -2.42
CA PRO A 186 -29.63 17.45 -1.66
C PRO A 186 -30.56 18.62 -1.38
N ALA A 187 -31.75 18.53 -1.96
CA ALA A 187 -32.54 19.71 -2.23
C ALA A 187 -32.64 20.56 -0.96
N PRO A 188 -32.39 21.89 -1.01
CA PRO A 188 -32.71 22.76 0.13
C PRO A 188 -34.12 22.38 0.53
N VAL A 189 -34.37 22.04 1.81
CA VAL A 189 -35.66 21.50 2.30
C VAL A 189 -36.78 22.12 1.48
N VAL A 190 -37.24 21.39 0.45
CA VAL A 190 -38.20 21.95 -0.48
C VAL A 190 -39.49 21.77 0.25
N SER A 191 -39.87 22.79 1.01
CA SER A 191 -41.26 22.98 1.40
C SER A 191 -42.02 23.24 0.09
N GLY A 192 -42.34 22.16 -0.61
CA GLY A 192 -42.89 22.13 -1.95
C GLY A 192 -43.44 20.74 -2.27
N PRO A 193 -44.33 20.64 -3.27
CA PRO A 193 -44.96 19.37 -3.62
C PRO A 193 -43.92 18.33 -4.02
N LEU A 194 -44.21 17.04 -3.76
CA LEU A 194 -43.31 15.93 -4.10
C LEU A 194 -42.92 15.98 -5.60
N SER A 195 -41.66 15.66 -5.88
CA SER A 195 -41.08 15.49 -7.22
C SER A 195 -40.10 14.32 -7.25
N VAL A 196 -39.87 13.72 -8.42
CA VAL A 196 -38.91 12.62 -8.60
C VAL A 196 -37.89 12.89 -9.70
N MET A 197 -36.66 12.46 -9.48
CA MET A 197 -35.57 12.46 -10.48
C MET A 197 -34.70 11.21 -10.35
N LEU A 198 -33.80 10.93 -11.29
CA LEU A 198 -32.79 9.88 -11.08
C LEU A 198 -31.87 10.29 -9.94
N ALA A 199 -31.59 9.37 -9.02
CA ALA A 199 -30.69 9.66 -7.91
C ALA A 199 -29.22 9.67 -8.39
N PRO A 200 -28.35 10.50 -7.79
CA PRO A 200 -26.91 10.31 -7.87
C PRO A 200 -26.54 8.88 -7.46
N GLY A 201 -25.73 8.20 -8.28
CA GLY A 201 -25.40 6.79 -8.07
C GLY A 201 -26.45 5.80 -8.62
N ASN A 202 -27.33 6.23 -9.53
CA ASN A 202 -28.14 5.30 -10.31
C ASN A 202 -27.24 4.24 -11.00
N PRO A 203 -27.56 2.94 -10.91
CA PRO A 203 -26.71 1.86 -11.42
C PRO A 203 -26.29 2.02 -12.88
N SER A 204 -25.00 1.78 -13.18
CA SER A 204 -24.49 1.76 -14.56
C SER A 204 -24.97 0.53 -15.32
N ALA A 205 -24.97 0.60 -16.66
CA ALA A 205 -25.22 -0.57 -17.49
C ALA A 205 -24.19 -1.67 -17.19
N GLN A 206 -24.66 -2.92 -17.04
CA GLN A 206 -23.78 -4.06 -16.73
C GLN A 206 -24.35 -5.38 -17.25
N THR A 207 -23.49 -6.40 -17.32
CA THR A 207 -23.89 -7.77 -17.60
C THR A 207 -24.10 -8.52 -16.28
N ILE A 208 -25.29 -9.08 -16.10
CA ILE A 208 -25.73 -9.78 -14.88
C ILE A 208 -25.78 -11.28 -15.12
N THR A 209 -25.37 -12.06 -14.12
CA THR A 209 -25.41 -13.53 -14.16
C THR A 209 -26.81 -14.05 -13.89
N ASN A 210 -27.12 -15.26 -14.37
CA ASN A 210 -28.34 -15.97 -14.01
C ASN A 210 -28.34 -16.27 -12.51
N ASN A 211 -29.53 -16.25 -11.89
CA ASN A 211 -29.73 -16.44 -10.45
C ASN A 211 -29.06 -15.38 -9.57
N ALA A 212 -28.67 -14.24 -10.13
CA ALA A 212 -28.21 -13.11 -9.33
C ALA A 212 -29.39 -12.55 -8.52
N THR A 213 -29.30 -12.62 -7.21
CA THR A 213 -30.26 -11.96 -6.31
C THR A 213 -29.90 -10.48 -6.17
N GLY A 214 -30.82 -9.65 -5.68
CA GLY A 214 -30.51 -8.32 -5.17
C GLY A 214 -29.88 -7.33 -6.17
N VAL A 215 -30.14 -7.46 -7.47
CA VAL A 215 -29.57 -6.59 -8.50
C VAL A 215 -30.29 -5.25 -8.51
N GLU A 216 -29.60 -4.17 -8.13
CA GLU A 216 -30.15 -2.82 -8.24
C GLU A 216 -30.13 -2.34 -9.69
N MET A 217 -31.30 -1.98 -10.23
CA MET A 217 -31.45 -1.62 -11.64
C MET A 217 -31.89 -0.17 -11.87
N LEU A 218 -32.47 0.47 -10.87
CA LEU A 218 -32.89 1.87 -10.94
C LEU A 218 -32.87 2.49 -9.53
N ARG A 219 -32.24 3.65 -9.40
CA ARG A 219 -32.30 4.47 -8.17
C ARG A 219 -32.90 5.83 -8.49
N VAL A 220 -33.92 6.21 -7.73
CA VAL A 220 -34.61 7.49 -7.90
C VAL A 220 -34.56 8.29 -6.61
N ARG A 221 -34.44 9.62 -6.75
CA ARG A 221 -34.55 10.57 -5.65
C ARG A 221 -35.95 11.14 -5.65
N VAL A 222 -36.65 11.01 -4.53
CA VAL A 222 -37.89 11.75 -4.24
C VAL A 222 -37.52 12.99 -3.44
N SER A 223 -38.00 14.17 -3.82
CA SER A 223 -37.75 15.43 -3.11
C SER A 223 -39.04 16.20 -2.87
N GLY A 224 -39.12 16.94 -1.76
CA GLY A 224 -40.29 17.69 -1.31
C GLY A 224 -40.75 17.29 0.09
N SER A 225 -41.95 17.75 0.45
CA SER A 225 -42.61 17.37 1.71
C SER A 225 -43.96 16.69 1.43
N GLY A 226 -44.15 15.44 1.89
CA GLY A 226 -45.40 14.70 1.73
C GLY A 226 -45.21 13.19 1.80
N THR A 227 -46.29 12.42 1.69
CA THR A 227 -46.22 10.94 1.75
C THR A 227 -46.34 10.34 0.35
N VAL A 228 -45.34 9.57 -0.08
CA VAL A 228 -45.41 8.73 -1.28
C VAL A 228 -46.32 7.54 -1.00
N ASN A 229 -47.45 7.44 -1.70
CA ASN A 229 -48.43 6.39 -1.51
C ASN A 229 -48.13 5.19 -2.42
N THR A 230 -48.11 5.41 -3.75
CA THR A 230 -47.85 4.35 -4.73
C THR A 230 -46.74 4.72 -5.71
N VAL A 231 -45.97 3.72 -6.12
CA VAL A 231 -44.99 3.81 -7.21
C VAL A 231 -45.27 2.69 -8.22
N THR A 232 -45.24 3.03 -9.51
CA THR A 232 -45.42 2.06 -10.61
C THR A 232 -44.15 1.97 -11.42
N LEU A 233 -43.59 0.76 -11.48
CA LEU A 233 -42.38 0.41 -12.21
C LEU A 233 -42.75 -0.36 -13.47
N LYS A 234 -42.02 -0.14 -14.57
CA LYS A 234 -42.19 -0.86 -15.83
C LYS A 234 -40.87 -1.47 -16.30
N ARG A 235 -40.88 -2.75 -16.69
CA ARG A 235 -39.76 -3.40 -17.37
C ARG A 235 -39.81 -3.08 -18.87
N LEU A 236 -38.66 -2.70 -19.42
CA LEU A 236 -38.46 -2.45 -20.85
C LEU A 236 -37.21 -3.16 -21.37
N GLY A 237 -37.03 -3.17 -22.68
CA GLY A 237 -35.94 -3.83 -23.38
C GLY A 237 -36.32 -5.20 -23.97
N PRO A 238 -35.47 -5.79 -24.83
CA PRO A 238 -35.74 -7.03 -25.57
C PRO A 238 -35.81 -8.31 -24.71
N GLY A 239 -35.59 -8.25 -23.40
CA GLY A 239 -35.86 -9.36 -22.47
C GLY A 239 -37.35 -9.66 -22.25
N THR A 240 -37.67 -10.53 -21.28
CA THR A 240 -39.06 -10.92 -20.92
C THR A 240 -39.37 -10.58 -19.46
N THR A 241 -40.66 -10.64 -19.06
CA THR A 241 -41.03 -10.47 -17.64
C THR A 241 -40.54 -11.62 -16.77
N ASP A 242 -40.35 -12.81 -17.37
CA ASP A 242 -39.94 -14.03 -16.69
C ASP A 242 -38.42 -14.07 -16.39
N ASP A 243 -37.67 -13.10 -16.91
CA ASP A 243 -36.27 -12.87 -16.53
C ASP A 243 -36.14 -12.48 -15.04
N PHE A 244 -37.22 -12.00 -14.41
CA PHE A 244 -37.25 -11.57 -13.02
C PHE A 244 -38.10 -12.51 -12.16
N GLY A 245 -37.57 -12.88 -10.99
CA GLY A 245 -38.33 -13.63 -10.00
C GLY A 245 -39.22 -12.70 -9.18
N ASN A 246 -38.59 -11.70 -8.58
CA ASN A 246 -39.28 -10.67 -7.82
C ASN A 246 -38.55 -9.33 -7.99
N VAL A 247 -39.30 -8.26 -7.81
CA VAL A 247 -38.80 -6.90 -7.69
C VAL A 247 -39.25 -6.26 -6.39
N TYR A 248 -38.39 -5.41 -5.84
CA TYR A 248 -38.54 -4.80 -4.52
C TYR A 248 -38.18 -3.32 -4.55
N VAL A 249 -38.60 -2.61 -3.51
CA VAL A 249 -38.19 -1.23 -3.24
C VAL A 249 -37.39 -1.18 -1.93
N TYR A 250 -36.26 -0.48 -1.94
CA TYR A 250 -35.36 -0.30 -0.80
C TYR A 250 -35.16 1.18 -0.47
N ASP A 251 -34.94 1.47 0.81
CA ASP A 251 -34.43 2.73 1.37
C ASP A 251 -33.12 2.41 2.10
N GLY A 252 -31.98 2.71 1.47
CA GLY A 252 -30.68 2.23 1.91
C GLY A 252 -30.65 0.69 2.03
N ALA A 253 -30.28 0.17 3.20
CA ALA A 253 -30.27 -1.27 3.47
C ALA A 253 -31.66 -1.87 3.74
N LYS A 254 -32.68 -1.03 4.03
CA LYS A 254 -34.01 -1.48 4.47
C LYS A 254 -34.91 -1.79 3.27
N ARG A 255 -35.41 -3.03 3.21
CA ARG A 255 -36.47 -3.40 2.26
C ARG A 255 -37.81 -2.79 2.71
N LEU A 256 -38.50 -2.13 1.78
CA LEU A 256 -39.77 -1.43 2.05
C LEU A 256 -41.00 -2.24 1.63
N THR A 257 -40.84 -3.21 0.72
CA THR A 257 -41.94 -3.95 0.12
C THR A 257 -41.68 -5.45 0.14
N SER A 258 -42.75 -6.24 0.16
CA SER A 258 -42.66 -7.63 -0.30
C SER A 258 -42.34 -7.70 -1.79
N GLY A 259 -41.83 -8.85 -2.25
CA GLY A 259 -41.53 -9.08 -3.66
C GLY A 259 -42.78 -9.00 -4.53
N LYS A 260 -42.66 -8.37 -5.70
CA LYS A 260 -43.70 -8.37 -6.74
C LYS A 260 -43.16 -8.89 -8.06
N THR A 261 -44.04 -9.46 -8.87
CA THR A 261 -43.75 -9.83 -10.26
C THR A 261 -44.27 -8.77 -11.22
N PHE A 262 -43.67 -8.67 -12.41
CA PHE A 262 -44.19 -7.85 -13.48
C PHE A 262 -45.41 -8.51 -14.13
N SER A 263 -46.41 -7.70 -14.51
CA SER A 263 -47.54 -8.20 -15.30
C SER A 263 -47.07 -8.70 -16.67
N SER A 264 -47.42 -9.92 -17.06
CA SER A 264 -47.09 -10.48 -18.38
C SER A 264 -47.76 -9.73 -19.54
N ALA A 265 -48.84 -8.99 -19.28
CA ALA A 265 -49.56 -8.22 -20.30
C ALA A 265 -48.99 -6.80 -20.51
N SER A 266 -48.60 -6.11 -19.43
CA SER A 266 -48.17 -4.71 -19.49
C SER A 266 -46.69 -4.46 -19.14
N GLY A 267 -46.02 -5.43 -18.53
CA GLY A 267 -44.66 -5.30 -17.99
C GLY A 267 -44.56 -4.41 -16.75
N GLU A 268 -45.67 -4.12 -16.07
CA GLU A 268 -45.73 -3.17 -14.95
C GLU A 268 -45.88 -3.87 -13.59
N ALA A 269 -45.31 -3.26 -12.55
CA ALA A 269 -45.44 -3.65 -11.14
C ALA A 269 -45.71 -2.40 -10.28
N SER A 270 -46.79 -2.41 -9.50
CA SER A 270 -47.19 -1.29 -8.64
C SER A 270 -47.00 -1.63 -7.16
N PHE A 271 -46.33 -0.75 -6.42
CA PHE A 271 -46.02 -0.90 -5.01
C PHE A 271 -46.75 0.15 -4.17
N LEU A 272 -47.24 -0.26 -3.01
CA LEU A 272 -47.76 0.63 -1.96
C LEU A 272 -46.62 0.86 -0.96
N LEU A 273 -46.22 2.11 -0.76
CA LEU A 273 -45.06 2.47 0.08
C LEU A 273 -45.49 3.18 1.36
N ASN A 274 -46.41 4.14 1.28
CA ASN A 274 -46.80 5.00 2.41
C ASN A 274 -45.62 5.65 3.15
N ILE A 275 -44.61 6.12 2.41
CA ILE A 275 -43.38 6.66 2.99
C ILE A 275 -43.46 8.18 3.06
N ALA A 276 -43.31 8.73 4.26
CA ALA A 276 -43.12 10.16 4.45
C ALA A 276 -41.75 10.59 3.89
N VAL A 277 -41.77 11.65 3.10
CA VAL A 277 -40.59 12.35 2.59
C VAL A 277 -40.65 13.76 3.14
N ASP A 278 -39.57 14.18 3.79
CA ASP A 278 -39.33 15.54 4.25
C ASP A 278 -37.91 15.91 3.85
N GLY A 279 -37.77 16.79 2.85
CA GLY A 279 -36.50 17.05 2.17
C GLY A 279 -36.29 16.14 0.96
N SER A 280 -35.44 15.11 1.08
CA SER A 280 -35.16 14.17 -0.01
C SER A 280 -34.94 12.74 0.48
N LYS A 281 -35.36 11.75 -0.30
CA LYS A 281 -35.16 10.32 -0.01
C LYS A 281 -34.86 9.55 -1.30
N ASP A 282 -33.82 8.74 -1.28
CA ASP A 282 -33.43 7.89 -2.41
C ASP A 282 -34.09 6.50 -2.26
N LEU A 283 -34.77 6.06 -3.32
CA LEU A 283 -35.43 4.76 -3.40
C LEU A 283 -34.74 3.91 -4.47
N SER A 284 -34.33 2.71 -4.09
CA SER A 284 -33.69 1.73 -4.96
C SER A 284 -34.68 0.67 -5.39
N PHE A 285 -34.79 0.45 -6.71
CA PHE A 285 -35.56 -0.63 -7.30
C PHE A 285 -34.63 -1.78 -7.66
N VAL A 286 -34.85 -2.89 -6.98
CA VAL A 286 -33.96 -4.06 -6.97
C VAL A 286 -34.72 -5.26 -7.53
N GLY A 287 -34.11 -6.02 -8.43
CA GLY A 287 -34.67 -7.23 -9.02
C GLY A 287 -33.83 -8.47 -8.73
N ASP A 288 -34.50 -9.59 -8.49
CA ASP A 288 -33.88 -10.91 -8.50
C ASP A 288 -33.96 -11.50 -9.90
N ILE A 289 -32.82 -11.86 -10.46
CA ILE A 289 -32.69 -12.41 -11.81
C ILE A 289 -32.90 -13.92 -11.75
N LEU A 290 -33.89 -14.43 -12.48
CA LEU A 290 -34.10 -15.87 -12.65
C LEU A 290 -33.22 -16.40 -13.79
N THR A 291 -33.49 -17.63 -14.25
CA THR A 291 -32.90 -18.18 -15.48
C THR A 291 -33.47 -17.47 -16.71
N GLY A 292 -32.88 -16.32 -17.06
CA GLY A 292 -33.18 -15.57 -18.27
C GLY A 292 -32.44 -16.11 -19.50
N GLY A 293 -32.91 -15.73 -20.68
CA GLY A 293 -32.22 -16.04 -21.94
C GLY A 293 -30.89 -15.29 -22.02
N ALA A 294 -29.79 -15.98 -22.29
CA ALA A 294 -28.50 -15.32 -22.49
C ALA A 294 -28.60 -14.31 -23.66
N GLY A 295 -28.25 -13.05 -23.39
CA GLY A 295 -28.40 -11.93 -24.32
C GLY A 295 -29.69 -11.13 -24.17
N ASN A 296 -30.61 -11.53 -23.29
CA ASN A 296 -31.76 -10.69 -22.92
C ASN A 296 -31.26 -9.37 -22.31
N VAL A 297 -31.85 -8.24 -22.73
CA VAL A 297 -31.54 -6.92 -22.18
C VAL A 297 -32.77 -6.34 -21.51
N ASN A 298 -32.63 -5.97 -20.24
CA ASN A 298 -33.68 -5.45 -19.37
C ASN A 298 -33.28 -4.09 -18.80
N TYR A 299 -34.24 -3.18 -18.65
CA TYR A 299 -34.07 -1.98 -17.83
C TYR A 299 -35.40 -1.59 -17.19
N PHE A 300 -35.33 -0.88 -16.07
CA PHE A 300 -36.51 -0.41 -15.35
C PHE A 300 -36.80 1.05 -15.67
N GLN A 301 -38.09 1.38 -15.82
CA GLN A 301 -38.58 2.73 -15.89
C GLN A 301 -39.59 2.95 -14.76
N LEU A 302 -39.36 3.98 -13.93
CA LEU A 302 -40.38 4.49 -13.04
C LEU A 302 -41.45 5.15 -13.89
N LEU A 303 -42.62 4.52 -14.03
CA LEU A 303 -43.70 4.99 -14.88
C LEU A 303 -44.50 6.12 -14.22
N GLY A 304 -44.69 6.06 -12.91
CA GLY A 304 -45.43 7.07 -12.16
C GLY A 304 -45.33 6.91 -10.65
N VAL A 305 -45.56 8.01 -9.94
CA VAL A 305 -45.61 8.09 -8.48
C VAL A 305 -46.86 8.85 -8.07
N THR A 306 -47.57 8.37 -7.05
CA THR A 306 -48.77 9.02 -6.51
C THR A 306 -48.57 9.34 -5.03
N ALA A 307 -48.89 10.57 -4.61
CA ALA A 307 -48.86 10.98 -3.22
C ALA A 307 -50.10 10.49 -2.45
N ALA A 308 -50.03 10.49 -1.11
CA ALA A 308 -51.21 10.30 -0.26
C ALA A 308 -52.26 11.37 -0.60
N GLY A 309 -53.51 10.96 -0.83
CA GLY A 309 -54.57 11.82 -1.38
C GLY A 309 -54.75 11.74 -2.90
N GLY A 310 -53.96 10.93 -3.61
CA GLY A 310 -54.21 10.55 -5.02
C GLY A 310 -53.63 11.50 -6.07
N SER A 311 -52.85 12.51 -5.67
CA SER A 311 -52.21 13.43 -6.61
C SER A 311 -50.98 12.80 -7.27
N VAL A 312 -50.83 12.99 -8.58
CA VAL A 312 -49.66 12.52 -9.34
C VAL A 312 -48.44 13.38 -9.01
N VAL A 313 -47.32 12.74 -8.71
CA VAL A 313 -46.03 13.37 -8.41
C VAL A 313 -45.30 13.69 -9.71
N SER A 314 -44.77 14.90 -9.84
CA SER A 314 -44.08 15.37 -11.05
C SER A 314 -42.69 14.74 -11.21
N GLY A 315 -42.23 14.54 -12.46
CA GLY A 315 -40.86 14.08 -12.78
C GLY A 315 -40.75 12.66 -13.36
N ALA A 316 -41.82 11.86 -13.32
CA ALA A 316 -41.91 10.59 -14.04
C ALA A 316 -42.40 10.80 -15.50
N PRO A 317 -42.00 9.95 -16.48
CA PRO A 317 -41.26 8.71 -16.30
C PRO A 317 -39.73 8.89 -16.24
N LEU A 318 -39.05 8.03 -15.46
CA LEU A 318 -37.58 8.01 -15.32
C LEU A 318 -37.04 6.63 -15.69
N SER A 319 -36.13 6.55 -16.64
CA SER A 319 -35.54 5.28 -17.10
C SER A 319 -34.14 5.05 -16.51
N GLY A 320 -33.88 3.82 -16.07
CA GLY A 320 -32.55 3.33 -15.71
C GLY A 320 -31.74 2.90 -16.94
N ASN A 321 -30.56 2.35 -16.68
CA ASN A 321 -29.64 1.87 -17.71
C ASN A 321 -29.94 0.42 -18.13
N ASN A 322 -29.35 -0.04 -19.24
CA ASN A 322 -29.52 -1.40 -19.77
C ASN A 322 -28.71 -2.44 -18.99
N PHE A 323 -29.35 -3.57 -18.67
CA PHE A 323 -28.72 -4.73 -18.04
C PHE A 323 -28.86 -5.96 -18.94
N ALA A 324 -27.73 -6.56 -19.32
CA ALA A 324 -27.71 -7.73 -20.19
C ALA A 324 -27.55 -9.02 -19.37
N ILE A 325 -28.36 -10.04 -19.62
CA ILE A 325 -28.26 -11.34 -18.95
C ILE A 325 -27.18 -12.20 -19.60
N SER A 326 -26.24 -12.69 -18.79
CA SER A 326 -25.16 -13.59 -19.19
C SER A 326 -25.62 -15.06 -19.19
N GLY A 327 -24.89 -15.93 -19.89
CA GLY A 327 -25.10 -17.38 -19.80
C GLY A 327 -24.53 -18.04 -18.54
N ALA A 328 -23.69 -17.35 -17.76
CA ALA A 328 -23.11 -17.84 -16.52
C ALA A 328 -24.06 -17.60 -15.33
N SER A 329 -24.01 -18.48 -14.32
CA SER A 329 -24.78 -18.38 -13.08
C SER A 329 -23.96 -17.74 -11.95
N SER A 330 -24.62 -16.96 -11.09
CA SER A 330 -24.06 -16.45 -9.84
C SER A 330 -23.63 -17.59 -8.92
N GLY A 331 -22.73 -17.28 -7.99
CA GLY A 331 -22.34 -18.20 -6.94
C GLY A 331 -23.47 -18.58 -6.00
N ARG A 332 -23.27 -19.64 -5.21
CA ARG A 332 -24.29 -20.28 -4.39
C ARG A 332 -23.94 -20.18 -2.90
N LEU A 333 -24.86 -19.65 -2.09
CA LEU A 333 -24.72 -19.54 -0.65
C LEU A 333 -25.87 -20.29 0.05
N ASP A 334 -25.53 -21.25 0.90
CA ASP A 334 -26.52 -22.04 1.64
C ASP A 334 -26.52 -21.67 3.14
N VAL A 335 -27.70 -21.66 3.73
CA VAL A 335 -27.96 -21.46 5.16
C VAL A 335 -28.24 -22.82 5.81
N ALA A 336 -27.73 -23.03 7.02
CA ALA A 336 -28.09 -24.17 7.85
C ALA A 336 -28.26 -23.74 9.30
N LYS A 337 -29.35 -24.18 9.96
CA LYS A 337 -29.50 -24.08 11.40
C LYS A 337 -28.44 -24.92 12.11
N VAL A 338 -27.77 -24.35 13.12
CA VAL A 338 -26.75 -25.05 13.93
C VAL A 338 -26.83 -24.62 15.40
N GLY A 339 -26.15 -25.36 16.29
CA GLY A 339 -26.11 -25.05 17.72
C GLY A 339 -27.32 -25.55 18.52
N SER A 340 -27.20 -25.43 19.84
CA SER A 340 -28.28 -25.65 20.81
C SER A 340 -28.40 -24.41 21.68
N LEU A 341 -29.58 -23.80 21.72
CA LEU A 341 -29.85 -22.58 22.46
C LEU A 341 -30.66 -22.94 23.73
N SER A 342 -30.43 -22.21 24.81
CA SER A 342 -31.23 -22.28 26.04
C SER A 342 -32.26 -21.15 26.07
N ASP A 343 -33.39 -21.41 26.71
CA ASP A 343 -34.44 -20.42 26.92
C ASP A 343 -33.91 -19.21 27.73
N PRO A 344 -34.13 -17.98 27.25
CA PRO A 344 -33.64 -16.78 27.93
C PRO A 344 -34.56 -16.39 29.09
N THR A 345 -34.00 -15.72 30.09
CA THR A 345 -34.76 -15.21 31.23
C THR A 345 -35.29 -13.80 30.94
N VAL A 346 -36.47 -13.44 31.43
CA VAL A 346 -37.04 -12.08 31.29
C VAL A 346 -36.08 -11.05 31.88
N GLY A 347 -35.74 -10.03 31.10
CA GLY A 347 -34.79 -8.97 31.45
C GLY A 347 -33.34 -9.26 31.03
N GLN A 348 -33.05 -10.47 30.53
CA GLN A 348 -31.69 -10.86 30.18
C GLN A 348 -31.11 -9.98 29.08
N LYS A 349 -29.95 -9.39 29.38
CA LYS A 349 -29.14 -8.65 28.41
C LYS A 349 -28.29 -9.62 27.60
N GLN A 350 -28.16 -9.35 26.31
CA GLN A 350 -27.33 -10.12 25.38
C GLN A 350 -27.63 -11.64 25.43
N ALA A 351 -28.91 -12.01 25.51
CA ALA A 351 -29.35 -13.39 25.34
C ALA A 351 -29.04 -13.87 23.91
N GLN A 352 -28.59 -15.11 23.74
CA GLN A 352 -28.39 -15.69 22.40
C GLN A 352 -29.75 -16.13 21.84
N LEU A 353 -30.17 -15.52 20.72
CA LEU A 353 -31.52 -15.66 20.17
C LEU A 353 -31.59 -16.56 18.94
N SER A 354 -30.50 -16.70 18.20
CA SER A 354 -30.42 -17.60 17.05
C SER A 354 -28.96 -17.96 16.75
N GLU A 355 -28.76 -19.12 16.11
CA GLU A 355 -27.47 -19.57 15.62
C GLU A 355 -27.65 -20.30 14.28
N PHE A 356 -26.92 -19.86 13.26
CA PHE A 356 -26.99 -20.41 11.92
C PHE A 356 -25.63 -20.33 11.21
N LYS A 357 -25.44 -21.17 10.20
CA LYS A 357 -24.20 -21.27 9.42
C LYS A 357 -24.47 -20.91 7.97
N LEU A 358 -23.60 -20.08 7.40
CA LEU A 358 -23.58 -19.75 5.98
C LEU A 358 -22.43 -20.51 5.30
N THR A 359 -22.68 -21.14 4.15
CA THR A 359 -21.68 -21.93 3.39
C THR A 359 -21.59 -21.43 1.96
N ALA A 360 -20.38 -21.00 1.55
CA ALA A 360 -20.13 -20.46 0.22
C ALA A 360 -19.66 -21.58 -0.73
N ASN A 361 -20.58 -22.13 -1.54
CA ASN A 361 -20.34 -23.39 -2.25
C ASN A 361 -19.49 -23.25 -3.51
N THR A 362 -19.83 -22.30 -4.38
CA THR A 362 -19.28 -22.24 -5.75
C THR A 362 -18.25 -21.12 -5.95
N GLU A 363 -18.30 -20.06 -5.16
CA GLU A 363 -17.32 -18.98 -5.09
C GLU A 363 -17.20 -18.43 -3.66
N ALA A 364 -16.24 -17.54 -3.41
CA ALA A 364 -16.14 -16.85 -2.13
C ALA A 364 -17.27 -15.82 -1.99
N ALA A 365 -17.83 -15.69 -0.79
CA ALA A 365 -19.00 -14.86 -0.51
C ALA A 365 -18.63 -13.70 0.42
N SER A 366 -18.88 -12.46 0.02
CA SER A 366 -18.84 -11.30 0.91
C SER A 366 -20.26 -10.98 1.39
N VAL A 367 -20.59 -11.40 2.62
CA VAL A 367 -21.91 -11.19 3.23
C VAL A 367 -22.02 -9.73 3.68
N LYS A 368 -22.97 -8.99 3.13
CA LYS A 368 -23.14 -7.54 3.35
C LYS A 368 -24.33 -7.20 4.24
N ARG A 369 -25.41 -7.97 4.16
CA ARG A 369 -26.64 -7.72 4.93
C ARG A 369 -27.33 -9.04 5.27
N LEU A 370 -27.90 -9.09 6.47
CA LEU A 370 -28.80 -10.15 6.91
C LEU A 370 -30.07 -9.52 7.48
N THR A 371 -31.22 -10.12 7.20
CA THR A 371 -32.52 -9.73 7.75
C THR A 371 -33.24 -10.98 8.23
N MET A 372 -33.74 -11.00 9.46
CA MET A 372 -34.49 -12.13 10.00
C MET A 372 -35.82 -11.64 10.55
N LEU A 373 -36.87 -12.44 10.42
CA LEU A 373 -38.18 -12.17 10.99
C LEU A 373 -38.32 -12.87 12.34
N ASN A 374 -38.84 -12.17 13.34
CA ASN A 374 -39.32 -12.77 14.58
C ASN A 374 -40.82 -13.08 14.49
N ASP A 375 -41.19 -14.35 14.38
CA ASP A 375 -42.60 -14.81 14.42
C ASP A 375 -43.01 -15.33 15.80
N GLY A 376 -42.15 -15.10 16.81
CA GLY A 376 -42.47 -15.36 18.20
C GLY A 376 -43.49 -14.36 18.75
N THR A 377 -43.97 -14.61 19.97
CA THR A 377 -44.96 -13.76 20.65
C THR A 377 -44.38 -12.53 21.35
N LEU A 378 -43.05 -12.44 21.48
CA LEU A 378 -42.36 -11.27 22.03
C LEU A 378 -42.55 -10.04 21.12
N LYS A 379 -42.93 -8.90 21.72
CA LYS A 379 -43.16 -7.65 20.97
C LYS A 379 -41.82 -7.03 20.55
N PRO A 380 -41.77 -6.32 19.40
CA PRO A 380 -40.53 -5.75 18.90
C PRO A 380 -39.95 -4.66 19.81
N ALA A 381 -40.78 -3.97 20.59
CA ALA A 381 -40.32 -2.97 21.58
C ALA A 381 -39.57 -3.61 22.76
N ASP A 382 -39.85 -4.89 23.04
CA ASP A 382 -39.28 -5.64 24.16
C ASP A 382 -38.04 -6.45 23.71
N LEU A 383 -37.62 -6.30 22.45
CA LEU A 383 -36.39 -6.87 21.91
C LEU A 383 -35.48 -5.74 21.43
N THR A 384 -34.41 -5.47 22.18
CA THR A 384 -33.53 -4.30 21.94
C THR A 384 -32.07 -4.71 21.85
N ASN A 385 -31.20 -3.77 21.44
CA ASN A 385 -29.74 -3.96 21.40
C ASN A 385 -29.31 -5.26 20.67
N VAL A 386 -30.01 -5.59 19.58
CA VAL A 386 -29.75 -6.80 18.82
C VAL A 386 -28.40 -6.70 18.14
N LYS A 387 -27.61 -7.77 18.20
CA LYS A 387 -26.26 -7.83 17.67
C LYS A 387 -26.04 -9.13 16.92
N LEU A 388 -25.30 -9.07 15.84
CA LEU A 388 -24.84 -10.24 15.09
C LEU A 388 -23.37 -10.45 15.39
N LYS A 389 -22.97 -11.66 15.75
CA LYS A 389 -21.56 -12.01 16.02
C LYS A 389 -21.10 -13.18 15.15
N THR A 390 -19.86 -13.11 14.70
CA THR A 390 -19.14 -14.25 14.10
C THR A 390 -17.65 -14.15 14.43
N GLY A 391 -17.06 -15.21 14.99
CA GLY A 391 -15.69 -15.14 15.52
C GLY A 391 -15.54 -14.00 16.55
N ALA A 392 -14.59 -13.09 16.32
CA ALA A 392 -14.37 -11.89 17.13
C ALA A 392 -15.12 -10.64 16.62
N MET A 393 -15.85 -10.75 15.50
CA MET A 393 -16.56 -9.63 14.87
C MET A 393 -17.98 -9.50 15.42
N GLU A 394 -18.43 -8.25 15.59
CA GLU A 394 -19.76 -7.90 16.07
C GLU A 394 -20.34 -6.76 15.23
N TRP A 395 -21.62 -6.86 14.87
CA TRP A 395 -22.39 -5.80 14.21
C TRP A 395 -23.66 -5.51 14.98
N ALA A 396 -23.96 -4.23 15.18
CA ALA A 396 -25.24 -3.81 15.71
C ALA A 396 -26.35 -4.05 14.67
N GLY A 397 -27.52 -4.47 15.13
CA GLY A 397 -28.73 -4.57 14.34
C GLY A 397 -29.83 -3.66 14.85
N SER A 398 -30.91 -3.59 14.08
CA SER A 398 -32.11 -2.84 14.43
C SER A 398 -33.34 -3.74 14.38
N VAL A 399 -34.29 -3.53 15.30
CA VAL A 399 -35.60 -4.20 15.29
C VAL A 399 -36.63 -3.24 14.74
N THR A 400 -37.35 -3.68 13.71
CA THR A 400 -38.41 -2.89 13.07
C THR A 400 -39.75 -3.10 13.76
N SER A 401 -40.69 -2.16 13.56
CA SER A 401 -42.06 -2.27 14.09
C SER A 401 -42.86 -3.44 13.53
N THR A 402 -42.36 -4.10 12.48
CA THR A 402 -42.95 -5.30 11.85
C THR A 402 -42.11 -6.55 12.13
N ASN A 403 -41.36 -6.59 13.25
CA ASN A 403 -40.60 -7.74 13.73
C ASN A 403 -39.38 -8.20 12.91
N TYR A 404 -38.90 -7.43 11.94
CA TYR A 404 -37.62 -7.74 11.30
C TYR A 404 -36.43 -7.24 12.11
N LEU A 405 -35.42 -8.10 12.27
CA LEU A 405 -34.08 -7.79 12.74
C LEU A 405 -33.19 -7.56 11.51
N VAL A 406 -32.67 -6.34 11.34
CA VAL A 406 -31.84 -5.96 10.19
C VAL A 406 -30.41 -5.70 10.64
N PHE A 407 -29.45 -6.40 10.02
CA PHE A 407 -28.01 -6.26 10.26
C PHE A 407 -27.32 -5.77 8.98
N ASP A 408 -26.65 -4.62 9.06
CA ASP A 408 -25.80 -4.08 8.00
C ASP A 408 -24.33 -4.29 8.39
N LEU A 409 -23.60 -5.07 7.58
CA LEU A 409 -22.22 -5.45 7.84
C LEU A 409 -21.22 -4.49 7.19
N GLY A 410 -21.69 -3.43 6.51
CA GLY A 410 -20.84 -2.43 5.86
C GLY A 410 -19.93 -3.03 4.79
N SER A 411 -18.62 -3.09 5.05
CA SER A 411 -17.67 -3.76 4.14
C SER A 411 -17.90 -5.27 4.03
N GLY A 412 -18.74 -5.86 4.87
CA GLY A 412 -19.16 -7.25 4.84
C GLY A 412 -18.20 -8.21 5.54
N TYR A 413 -18.60 -9.48 5.61
CA TYR A 413 -17.80 -10.59 6.13
C TYR A 413 -17.55 -11.61 5.01
N THR A 414 -16.28 -11.93 4.76
CA THR A 414 -15.88 -12.81 3.66
C THR A 414 -15.78 -14.27 4.10
N ILE A 415 -16.46 -15.15 3.37
CA ILE A 415 -16.37 -16.60 3.49
C ILE A 415 -15.63 -17.11 2.24
N SER A 416 -14.48 -17.74 2.42
CA SER A 416 -13.73 -18.34 1.31
C SER A 416 -14.54 -19.39 0.55
N LYS A 417 -14.23 -19.59 -0.73
CA LYS A 417 -14.87 -20.64 -1.55
C LYS A 417 -14.72 -22.02 -0.90
N GLY A 418 -15.83 -22.74 -0.74
CA GLY A 418 -15.92 -24.02 -0.03
C GLY A 418 -15.87 -23.89 1.50
N GLY A 419 -15.72 -22.68 2.02
CA GLY A 419 -15.72 -22.37 3.44
C GLY A 419 -17.13 -22.14 4.00
N ASN A 420 -17.20 -22.04 5.33
CA ASN A 420 -18.41 -21.71 6.05
C ASN A 420 -18.10 -20.83 7.26
N ALA A 421 -19.11 -20.11 7.74
CA ALA A 421 -19.03 -19.31 8.95
C ALA A 421 -20.34 -19.40 9.76
N THR A 422 -20.21 -19.49 11.08
CA THR A 422 -21.35 -19.52 12.01
C THR A 422 -21.61 -18.12 12.53
N PHE A 423 -22.87 -17.70 12.43
CA PHE A 423 -23.38 -16.43 12.92
C PHE A 423 -24.30 -16.68 14.11
N LYS A 424 -24.19 -15.81 15.11
CA LYS A 424 -25.01 -15.83 16.32
C LYS A 424 -25.70 -14.49 16.47
N VAL A 425 -27.01 -14.53 16.73
CA VAL A 425 -27.79 -13.34 17.04
C VAL A 425 -27.93 -13.23 18.54
N TYR A 426 -27.61 -12.06 19.09
CA TYR A 426 -27.78 -11.70 20.48
C TYR A 426 -28.77 -10.54 20.60
N GLY A 427 -29.42 -10.39 21.74
CA GLY A 427 -30.25 -9.23 22.02
C GLY A 427 -30.70 -9.17 23.48
N ASP A 428 -31.20 -8.01 23.88
CA ASP A 428 -31.75 -7.79 25.21
C ASP A 428 -33.26 -8.08 25.17
N VAL A 429 -33.75 -8.92 26.10
CA VAL A 429 -35.15 -9.39 26.12
C VAL A 429 -35.91 -8.85 27.34
N GLY A 430 -36.88 -7.96 27.13
CA GLY A 430 -37.65 -7.27 28.19
C GLY A 430 -39.12 -7.70 28.32
N GLY A 431 -39.52 -8.81 27.67
CA GLY A 431 -40.91 -9.26 27.58
C GLY A 431 -41.49 -9.88 28.86
N LYS A 432 -42.51 -10.73 28.68
CA LYS A 432 -43.17 -11.46 29.76
C LYS A 432 -42.82 -12.94 29.75
N LYS A 433 -43.09 -13.60 30.87
CA LYS A 433 -43.04 -15.06 30.98
C LYS A 433 -43.88 -15.70 29.86
N ASP A 434 -43.35 -16.79 29.30
CA ASP A 434 -43.96 -17.63 28.26
C ASP A 434 -44.09 -16.96 26.87
N GLU A 435 -43.63 -15.71 26.70
CA GLU A 435 -43.47 -15.12 25.37
C GLU A 435 -42.30 -15.78 24.62
N THR A 436 -42.37 -15.84 23.29
CA THR A 436 -41.42 -16.60 22.47
C THR A 436 -40.64 -15.72 21.50
N VAL A 437 -39.44 -16.20 21.11
CA VAL A 437 -38.63 -15.65 20.02
C VAL A 437 -38.33 -16.76 19.02
N ASP A 438 -38.66 -16.51 17.74
CA ASP A 438 -38.51 -17.43 16.63
C ASP A 438 -37.90 -16.70 15.42
N LEU A 439 -36.58 -16.80 15.23
CA LEU A 439 -35.86 -16.06 14.18
C LEU A 439 -35.56 -16.92 12.93
N TYR A 440 -36.04 -16.48 11.76
CA TYR A 440 -35.77 -17.14 10.45
C TYR A 440 -35.68 -16.13 9.29
N PHE A 441 -35.25 -16.61 8.10
CA PHE A 441 -35.16 -15.81 6.87
C PHE A 441 -36.42 -15.98 6.02
N GLU A 442 -37.23 -14.94 5.82
CA GLU A 442 -38.51 -15.09 5.12
C GLU A 442 -38.34 -15.33 3.60
N THR A 443 -37.30 -14.75 3.00
CA THR A 443 -37.10 -14.71 1.54
C THR A 443 -35.63 -14.65 1.17
N ALA A 444 -35.28 -15.13 -0.03
CA ALA A 444 -33.89 -15.20 -0.49
C ALA A 444 -33.07 -13.87 -0.36
N PRO A 445 -33.63 -12.67 -0.65
CA PRO A 445 -32.90 -11.40 -0.51
C PRO A 445 -32.66 -10.93 0.93
N ASP A 446 -33.23 -11.63 1.91
CA ASP A 446 -32.94 -11.37 3.32
C ASP A 446 -31.49 -11.71 3.66
N VAL A 447 -30.82 -12.52 2.82
CA VAL A 447 -29.38 -12.71 2.81
C VAL A 447 -28.79 -12.02 1.58
N TRP A 448 -28.03 -10.93 1.79
CA TRP A 448 -27.29 -10.28 0.73
C TRP A 448 -25.81 -10.62 0.82
N ALA A 449 -25.32 -11.38 -0.15
CA ALA A 449 -23.90 -11.72 -0.28
C ALA A 449 -23.45 -11.53 -1.73
N VAL A 450 -22.28 -10.91 -1.90
CA VAL A 450 -21.68 -10.65 -3.21
C VAL A 450 -20.59 -11.67 -3.48
N GLY A 451 -20.65 -12.33 -4.62
CA GLY A 451 -19.65 -13.28 -5.08
C GLY A 451 -18.40 -12.60 -5.59
N ASP A 452 -17.22 -13.11 -5.19
CA ASP A 452 -15.92 -12.53 -5.56
C ASP A 452 -15.57 -12.72 -7.06
N GLN A 453 -16.10 -13.77 -7.72
CA GLN A 453 -15.76 -14.07 -9.11
C GLN A 453 -16.48 -13.16 -10.11
N TYR A 454 -17.76 -12.84 -9.85
CA TYR A 454 -18.60 -12.08 -10.78
C TYR A 454 -19.03 -10.70 -10.27
N GLY A 455 -18.82 -10.40 -8.98
CA GLY A 455 -19.27 -9.15 -8.36
C GLY A 455 -20.79 -9.02 -8.29
N GLN A 456 -21.52 -10.14 -8.43
CA GLN A 456 -22.99 -10.19 -8.42
C GLN A 456 -23.51 -10.83 -7.14
N GLY A 457 -24.79 -10.58 -6.85
CA GLY A 457 -25.50 -11.26 -5.77
C GLY A 457 -25.46 -12.77 -5.92
N MET A 458 -25.12 -13.47 -4.85
CA MET A 458 -25.12 -14.93 -4.83
C MET A 458 -26.55 -15.48 -4.74
N ASP A 459 -26.78 -16.60 -5.41
CA ASP A 459 -27.98 -17.39 -5.35
C ASP A 459 -28.16 -17.96 -3.93
N THR A 460 -29.24 -17.56 -3.28
CA THR A 460 -29.73 -18.06 -1.99
C THR A 460 -31.09 -18.75 -2.13
N THR A 461 -31.53 -19.02 -3.37
CA THR A 461 -32.84 -19.60 -3.67
C THR A 461 -32.90 -21.10 -3.44
N ASN A 462 -34.08 -21.60 -3.10
CA ASN A 462 -34.30 -23.00 -2.75
C ASN A 462 -34.45 -23.85 -4.03
N ALA A 463 -33.51 -24.78 -4.27
CA ALA A 463 -33.73 -25.86 -5.23
C ALA A 463 -34.15 -27.18 -4.55
N THR A 464 -33.75 -27.38 -3.28
CA THR A 464 -34.09 -28.53 -2.41
C THR A 464 -34.06 -28.10 -0.94
N ALA A 465 -34.60 -28.91 -0.01
CA ALA A 465 -34.65 -28.62 1.43
C ALA A 465 -33.28 -28.47 2.15
N ALA A 466 -32.16 -28.64 1.43
CA ALA A 466 -30.80 -28.55 1.98
C ALA A 466 -29.99 -27.41 1.34
N GLN A 467 -30.66 -26.44 0.72
CA GLN A 467 -30.05 -25.54 -0.26
C GLN A 467 -30.71 -24.15 -0.16
N GLY A 468 -29.91 -23.08 -0.17
CA GLY A 468 -30.39 -21.70 -0.05
C GLY A 468 -30.79 -21.37 1.39
N ILE A 469 -31.88 -20.61 1.56
CA ILE A 469 -32.44 -20.31 2.88
C ILE A 469 -33.38 -21.41 3.43
N ALA A 470 -33.72 -22.44 2.63
CA ALA A 470 -34.69 -23.51 2.92
C ALA A 470 -34.58 -24.22 4.27
N ALA A 471 -33.41 -24.16 4.91
CA ALA A 471 -33.18 -24.82 6.19
C ALA A 471 -33.57 -23.95 7.41
N LEU A 472 -33.95 -22.69 7.17
CA LEU A 472 -34.31 -21.70 8.16
C LEU A 472 -35.17 -20.60 7.52
N ASP A 473 -36.23 -20.98 6.79
CA ASP A 473 -37.13 -20.05 6.10
C ASP A 473 -38.58 -20.02 6.61
N THR A 474 -38.87 -20.82 7.64
CA THR A 474 -40.14 -20.77 8.37
C THR A 474 -39.95 -20.79 9.89
N ALA A 475 -40.97 -20.35 10.64
CA ALA A 475 -40.98 -20.43 12.10
C ALA A 475 -40.81 -21.86 12.62
N ALA A 476 -41.31 -22.88 11.91
CA ALA A 476 -41.18 -24.29 12.29
C ALA A 476 -39.73 -24.81 12.20
N GLU A 477 -38.90 -24.14 11.39
CA GLU A 477 -37.48 -24.47 11.24
C GLU A 477 -36.61 -23.66 12.21
N ALA A 478 -37.08 -22.51 12.70
CA ALA A 478 -36.43 -21.72 13.75
C ALA A 478 -36.31 -22.48 15.07
N THR A 479 -35.46 -22.01 15.98
CA THR A 479 -35.46 -22.48 17.37
C THR A 479 -36.41 -21.58 18.15
N THR A 480 -37.47 -22.17 18.70
CA THR A 480 -38.34 -21.48 19.62
C THR A 480 -37.67 -21.34 20.96
N LEU A 481 -37.42 -20.09 21.36
CA LEU A 481 -36.96 -19.73 22.68
C LEU A 481 -38.13 -19.18 23.47
N THR A 482 -38.40 -19.75 24.64
CA THR A 482 -39.50 -19.33 25.51
C THR A 482 -38.95 -18.55 26.71
N LEU A 483 -39.40 -17.32 26.92
CA LEU A 483 -38.93 -16.49 28.02
C LEU A 483 -39.31 -17.11 29.37
N MET A 484 -38.29 -17.40 30.18
CA MET A 484 -38.44 -17.88 31.54
C MET A 484 -38.61 -16.70 32.50
N GLY A 485 -39.53 -16.81 33.47
CA GLY A 485 -39.74 -15.77 34.48
C GLY A 485 -40.64 -16.21 35.64
N GLY A 486 -40.52 -15.50 36.76
CA GLY A 486 -41.33 -15.65 37.98
C GLY A 486 -42.24 -14.45 38.25
N ALA A 487 -42.85 -14.39 39.43
CA ALA A 487 -43.39 -13.14 39.96
C ALA A 487 -42.30 -12.07 40.12
N LEU A 488 -41.10 -12.48 40.56
CA LEU A 488 -39.86 -11.70 40.47
C LEU A 488 -38.85 -12.46 39.62
N THR A 489 -38.22 -11.76 38.69
CA THR A 489 -37.14 -12.28 37.86
C THR A 489 -35.87 -11.47 38.07
N LEU A 490 -34.76 -12.13 38.43
CA LEU A 490 -33.44 -11.54 38.62
C LEU A 490 -32.52 -11.98 37.48
N VAL A 491 -31.69 -11.07 36.97
CA VAL A 491 -30.71 -11.42 35.93
C VAL A 491 -29.38 -10.73 36.17
N TYR A 492 -28.30 -11.50 36.08
CA TYR A 492 -26.92 -11.01 36.04
C TYR A 492 -26.62 -10.29 34.72
N ASN A 493 -26.04 -9.09 34.80
CA ASN A 493 -25.73 -8.24 33.64
C ASN A 493 -24.25 -7.80 33.57
N GLY A 494 -23.36 -8.36 34.40
CA GLY A 494 -21.93 -8.02 34.43
C GLY A 494 -21.45 -7.45 35.77
N PRO A 495 -20.28 -6.79 35.81
CA PRO A 495 -19.27 -6.73 34.75
C PRO A 495 -18.59 -8.09 34.55
N ASN A 496 -17.99 -8.33 33.39
CA ASN A 496 -17.12 -9.50 33.22
C ASN A 496 -15.94 -9.44 34.21
N ALA A 497 -15.28 -10.57 34.42
CA ALA A 497 -14.09 -10.64 35.26
C ALA A 497 -13.08 -9.56 34.84
N THR A 498 -12.59 -8.81 35.82
CA THR A 498 -11.78 -7.62 35.60
C THR A 498 -10.66 -7.52 36.63
N THR A 499 -9.65 -6.73 36.31
CA THR A 499 -8.59 -6.35 37.25
C THR A 499 -8.78 -4.89 37.64
N ILE A 500 -8.58 -4.57 38.91
CA ILE A 500 -8.68 -3.21 39.45
C ILE A 500 -7.42 -2.84 40.24
N GLY A 501 -7.25 -1.54 40.52
CA GLY A 501 -6.20 -1.01 41.38
C GLY A 501 -6.37 -1.41 42.85
N THR A 502 -5.30 -1.28 43.63
CA THR A 502 -5.32 -1.43 45.10
C THR A 502 -5.97 -0.24 45.82
N GLN A 503 -6.14 0.89 45.13
CA GLN A 503 -6.78 2.12 45.61
C GLN A 503 -7.62 2.71 44.48
N VAL A 504 -8.93 2.48 44.49
CA VAL A 504 -9.86 2.85 43.41
C VAL A 504 -11.26 3.11 43.98
N ALA A 505 -11.92 4.15 43.48
CA ALA A 505 -13.27 4.53 43.92
C ALA A 505 -14.37 4.14 42.92
N ASP A 506 -15.59 3.96 43.43
CA ASP A 506 -16.84 3.65 42.73
C ASP A 506 -16.70 2.51 41.69
N VAL A 507 -15.90 1.48 42.00
CA VAL A 507 -15.74 0.30 41.15
C VAL A 507 -17.08 -0.38 41.02
N THR A 508 -17.51 -0.69 39.79
CA THR A 508 -18.72 -1.49 39.59
C THR A 508 -18.42 -2.95 39.94
N LEU A 509 -19.05 -3.46 40.99
CA LEU A 509 -18.81 -4.80 41.53
C LEU A 509 -19.79 -5.84 40.96
N LEU A 510 -21.04 -5.43 40.73
CA LEU A 510 -22.11 -6.28 40.21
C LEU A 510 -23.12 -5.42 39.43
N ARG A 511 -23.65 -5.94 38.33
CA ARG A 511 -24.82 -5.42 37.62
C ARG A 511 -25.88 -6.49 37.56
N PHE A 512 -27.10 -6.12 37.90
CA PHE A 512 -28.25 -7.00 37.84
C PHE A 512 -29.51 -6.25 37.45
N SER A 513 -30.51 -6.96 36.94
CA SER A 513 -31.83 -6.40 36.67
C SER A 513 -32.92 -7.17 37.38
N MET A 514 -33.97 -6.45 37.78
CA MET A 514 -35.15 -7.01 38.42
C MET A 514 -36.38 -6.73 37.57
N THR A 515 -37.15 -7.76 37.25
CA THR A 515 -38.42 -7.62 36.53
C THR A 515 -39.53 -8.29 37.32
N ALA A 516 -40.59 -7.56 37.64
CA ALA A 516 -41.73 -8.09 38.39
C ALA A 516 -42.92 -8.36 37.46
N ALA A 517 -43.56 -9.54 37.55
CA ALA A 517 -44.78 -9.85 36.78
C ALA A 517 -46.05 -9.26 37.41
N SER A 518 -45.97 -8.87 38.68
CA SER A 518 -46.99 -8.13 39.45
C SER A 518 -46.29 -7.04 40.24
N ASN A 519 -47.01 -6.01 40.71
CA ASN A 519 -46.37 -4.97 41.51
C ASN A 519 -45.82 -5.61 42.80
N ILE A 520 -44.53 -5.43 43.07
CA ILE A 520 -43.83 -6.00 44.22
C ILE A 520 -43.21 -4.86 45.02
N GLU A 521 -43.39 -4.89 46.34
CA GLU A 521 -42.67 -4.04 47.29
C GLU A 521 -41.58 -4.90 47.93
N ILE A 522 -40.33 -4.58 47.62
CA ILE A 522 -39.13 -5.16 48.25
C ILE A 522 -38.80 -4.30 49.46
N LYS A 523 -38.49 -4.93 50.59
CA LYS A 523 -38.23 -4.25 51.86
C LYS A 523 -36.88 -4.59 52.47
N GLN A 524 -36.22 -5.60 51.93
CA GLN A 524 -34.94 -6.07 52.39
C GLN A 524 -34.21 -6.75 51.24
N THR A 525 -32.99 -6.31 50.94
CA THR A 525 -32.10 -6.91 49.92
C THR A 525 -30.81 -7.35 50.58
N GLU A 526 -30.26 -8.49 50.17
CA GLU A 526 -29.12 -9.11 50.84
C GLU A 526 -27.96 -9.26 49.86
N PHE A 527 -26.77 -8.86 50.28
CA PHE A 527 -25.55 -9.00 49.50
C PHE A 527 -24.50 -9.72 50.32
N THR A 528 -23.84 -10.69 49.70
CA THR A 528 -22.75 -11.47 50.28
C THR A 528 -21.45 -11.14 49.55
N ILE A 529 -20.38 -10.92 50.31
CA ILE A 529 -19.02 -10.69 49.80
C ILE A 529 -18.13 -11.90 50.07
N CYS A 530 -17.40 -12.32 49.04
CA CYS A 530 -16.54 -13.51 49.06
C CYS A 530 -15.14 -13.15 48.57
N ALA A 531 -14.10 -13.71 49.20
CA ALA A 531 -12.71 -13.47 48.84
C ALA A 531 -11.92 -14.78 48.67
N ASP A 532 -10.91 -14.72 47.80
CA ASP A 532 -9.78 -15.64 47.66
C ASP A 532 -8.54 -14.76 47.87
N SER A 533 -8.05 -14.73 49.11
CA SER A 533 -7.04 -13.76 49.57
C SER A 533 -5.67 -13.98 48.93
N GLY A 534 -5.42 -15.17 48.35
CA GLY A 534 -4.15 -15.54 47.72
C GLY A 534 -4.21 -15.77 46.21
N ASN A 535 -5.38 -15.66 45.60
CA ASN A 535 -5.65 -16.04 44.20
C ASN A 535 -5.10 -17.44 43.88
N ASP A 536 -5.33 -18.36 44.81
CA ASP A 536 -4.92 -19.76 44.67
C ASP A 536 -5.99 -20.62 44.00
N GLY A 537 -7.17 -20.03 43.75
CA GLY A 537 -8.33 -20.66 43.14
C GLY A 537 -9.31 -21.26 44.14
N THR A 538 -9.10 -21.06 45.44
CA THR A 538 -9.96 -21.52 46.54
C THR A 538 -10.49 -20.32 47.32
N TYR A 539 -11.80 -20.25 47.55
CA TYR A 539 -12.36 -19.16 48.37
C TYR A 539 -12.15 -19.42 49.87
N ASP A 540 -11.80 -18.36 50.58
CA ASP A 540 -11.55 -18.36 52.02
C ASP A 540 -12.85 -18.13 52.81
N ASN A 541 -12.90 -18.63 54.04
CA ASN A 541 -13.96 -18.24 54.97
C ASN A 541 -13.75 -16.78 55.39
N ALA A 542 -14.66 -15.91 54.94
CA ALA A 542 -14.61 -14.47 55.01
C ALA A 542 -15.70 -13.86 55.91
N ALA A 543 -16.08 -14.58 56.96
CA ALA A 543 -17.18 -14.26 57.89
C ALA A 543 -16.84 -13.21 58.98
N THR A 544 -15.66 -12.57 58.90
CA THR A 544 -15.20 -11.64 59.95
C THR A 544 -15.21 -10.23 59.40
N GLU A 545 -16.17 -9.41 59.84
CA GLU A 545 -16.38 -8.06 59.30
C GLU A 545 -15.20 -7.10 59.46
N GLY A 546 -14.38 -7.32 60.48
CA GLY A 546 -13.16 -6.54 60.68
C GLY A 546 -12.11 -6.72 59.58
N ASP A 547 -12.22 -7.79 58.78
CA ASP A 547 -11.27 -8.13 57.71
C ASP A 547 -11.66 -7.53 56.34
N TRP A 548 -12.79 -6.80 56.29
CA TRP A 548 -13.33 -6.12 55.11
C TRP A 548 -13.25 -4.58 55.20
N ASP A 549 -12.36 -4.04 56.03
CA ASP A 549 -12.13 -2.60 56.16
C ASP A 549 -11.55 -1.94 54.89
N ASP A 550 -10.94 -2.73 54.02
CA ASP A 550 -10.43 -2.32 52.71
C ASP A 550 -11.52 -2.10 51.64
N LEU A 551 -12.76 -2.54 51.89
CA LEU A 551 -13.93 -2.29 51.03
C LEU A 551 -14.85 -1.29 51.72
N ASN A 552 -15.08 -0.13 51.13
CA ASN A 552 -15.95 0.90 51.71
C ASN A 552 -16.98 1.42 50.70
N ASP A 553 -17.94 2.19 51.21
CA ASP A 553 -18.89 2.94 50.38
C ASP A 553 -19.72 2.07 49.39
N VAL A 554 -20.12 0.86 49.82
CA VAL A 554 -20.93 -0.06 49.02
C VAL A 554 -22.35 0.49 48.84
N LYS A 555 -22.72 0.76 47.59
CA LYS A 555 -24.00 1.37 47.19
C LYS A 555 -24.66 0.58 46.09
N VAL A 556 -26.00 0.60 46.06
CA VAL A 556 -26.79 0.16 44.90
C VAL A 556 -27.35 1.36 44.18
N TRP A 557 -27.06 1.47 42.88
CA TRP A 557 -27.59 2.49 41.99
C TRP A 557 -28.69 1.92 41.12
N ASN A 558 -29.76 2.67 40.94
CA ASN A 558 -30.66 2.47 39.80
C ASN A 558 -30.02 3.15 38.57
N GLU A 559 -29.60 2.36 37.59
CA GLU A 559 -28.95 2.84 36.37
C GLU A 559 -29.95 3.57 35.44
N ASP A 560 -31.24 3.26 35.53
CA ASP A 560 -32.28 3.90 34.71
C ASP A 560 -32.54 5.35 35.15
N THR A 561 -32.44 5.63 36.45
CA THR A 561 -32.63 6.98 37.01
C THR A 561 -31.32 7.68 37.41
N ASN A 562 -30.20 6.95 37.38
CA ASN A 562 -28.88 7.38 37.84
C ASN A 562 -28.90 7.92 39.29
N THR A 563 -29.56 7.18 40.18
CA THR A 563 -29.70 7.52 41.61
C THR A 563 -29.30 6.35 42.50
N VAL A 564 -28.63 6.63 43.63
CA VAL A 564 -28.40 5.63 44.69
C VAL A 564 -29.74 5.31 45.35
N VAL A 565 -30.06 4.02 45.46
CA VAL A 565 -31.32 3.50 46.03
C VAL A 565 -31.12 2.66 47.29
N MET A 566 -29.89 2.18 47.56
CA MET A 566 -29.52 1.48 48.80
C MET A 566 -28.08 1.84 49.20
N GLY A 567 -27.80 1.91 50.50
CA GLY A 567 -26.49 2.30 51.04
C GLY A 567 -26.28 3.81 51.15
N PRO A 568 -25.03 4.27 51.39
CA PRO A 568 -23.80 3.48 51.45
C PRO A 568 -23.63 2.68 52.75
N LYS A 569 -22.92 1.55 52.67
CA LYS A 569 -22.43 0.79 53.81
C LYS A 569 -20.97 0.37 53.57
N ASP A 570 -20.16 0.39 54.62
CA ASP A 570 -18.78 -0.09 54.53
C ASP A 570 -18.74 -1.62 54.64
N GLY A 571 -17.66 -2.27 54.19
CA GLY A 571 -17.48 -3.72 54.28
C GLY A 571 -17.58 -4.23 55.72
N THR A 572 -17.08 -3.44 56.69
CA THR A 572 -17.24 -3.73 58.13
C THR A 572 -18.68 -3.76 58.65
N ALA A 573 -19.65 -3.33 57.85
CA ALA A 573 -21.07 -3.41 58.19
C ALA A 573 -21.74 -4.71 57.70
N PHE A 574 -21.03 -5.63 57.04
CA PHE A 574 -21.59 -6.91 56.56
C PHE A 574 -21.78 -7.94 57.69
N ASP A 575 -22.30 -7.48 58.84
CA ASP A 575 -22.40 -8.21 60.10
C ASP A 575 -23.64 -9.10 60.27
N HIS A 576 -24.38 -9.31 59.18
CA HIS A 576 -25.51 -10.24 59.20
C HIS A 576 -25.04 -11.69 59.21
N ALA A 577 -25.92 -12.60 59.66
CA ALA A 577 -25.61 -14.02 59.78
C ALA A 577 -24.86 -14.55 58.54
N ASP A 578 -23.60 -14.92 58.76
CA ASP A 578 -22.68 -15.31 57.69
C ASP A 578 -23.27 -16.44 56.83
N ASP A 579 -23.18 -16.27 55.51
CA ASP A 579 -23.77 -17.22 54.58
C ASP A 579 -22.72 -18.20 54.02
N SER A 580 -22.93 -19.48 54.27
CA SER A 580 -22.10 -20.60 53.79
C SER A 580 -22.57 -21.19 52.46
N GLY A 581 -23.67 -20.69 51.90
CA GLY A 581 -24.32 -21.20 50.68
C GLY A 581 -23.98 -20.43 49.40
N SER A 582 -23.83 -19.10 49.47
CA SER A 582 -23.61 -18.23 48.32
C SER A 582 -22.18 -18.29 47.76
N CYS A 583 -21.16 -18.34 48.61
CA CYS A 583 -19.77 -18.27 48.14
C CYS A 583 -19.32 -19.57 47.45
N PRO A 584 -18.43 -19.50 46.45
CA PRO A 584 -17.82 -20.68 45.86
C PRO A 584 -17.15 -21.58 46.91
N ASP A 585 -16.99 -22.86 46.57
CA ASP A 585 -16.39 -23.89 47.45
C ASP A 585 -17.14 -24.14 48.78
N ASN A 586 -18.36 -23.59 48.94
CA ASN A 586 -19.12 -23.51 50.19
C ASN A 586 -18.35 -22.78 51.31
N ALA A 587 -17.50 -21.82 50.94
CA ALA A 587 -16.90 -20.91 51.88
C ALA A 587 -17.97 -20.04 52.55
N THR A 588 -17.72 -19.58 53.77
CA THR A 588 -18.61 -18.63 54.44
C THR A 588 -18.28 -17.19 54.02
N GLY A 589 -19.22 -16.43 53.48
CA GLY A 589 -19.07 -15.01 53.16
C GLY A 589 -19.66 -14.09 54.22
N ALA A 590 -19.20 -12.84 54.25
CA ALA A 590 -19.83 -11.78 55.04
C ALA A 590 -21.07 -11.25 54.31
N GLN A 591 -22.19 -11.07 55.01
CA GLN A 591 -23.47 -10.70 54.40
C GLN A 591 -24.05 -9.45 55.05
N GLU A 592 -24.63 -8.56 54.24
CA GLU A 592 -25.39 -7.41 54.76
C GLU A 592 -26.84 -7.36 54.30
N GLN A 593 -27.73 -7.00 55.23
CA GLN A 593 -29.14 -6.73 54.98
C GLN A 593 -29.39 -5.24 54.76
N PHE A 594 -29.70 -4.85 53.53
CA PHE A 594 -30.17 -3.52 53.20
C PHE A 594 -31.68 -3.44 53.41
N THR A 595 -32.15 -2.64 54.37
CA THR A 595 -33.58 -2.51 54.73
C THR A 595 -34.32 -1.40 53.96
N ASP A 596 -33.65 -0.84 52.96
CA ASP A 596 -34.22 0.13 52.04
C ASP A 596 -35.36 -0.52 51.23
N THR A 597 -36.46 0.22 51.05
CA THR A 597 -37.64 -0.29 50.33
C THR A 597 -37.61 0.11 48.86
N LEU A 598 -37.91 -0.83 47.97
CA LEU A 598 -37.95 -0.64 46.53
C LEU A 598 -39.28 -1.13 45.95
N ASP A 599 -39.99 -0.26 45.23
CA ASP A 599 -41.22 -0.59 44.53
C ASP A 599 -40.93 -0.98 43.07
N LEU A 600 -41.26 -2.21 42.70
CA LEU A 600 -41.16 -2.73 41.34
C LEU A 600 -42.54 -2.78 40.70
N LEU A 601 -42.74 -2.01 39.63
CA LEU A 601 -43.98 -2.04 38.86
C LEU A 601 -44.05 -3.27 37.93
N ALA A 602 -45.25 -3.83 37.79
CA ALA A 602 -45.50 -4.99 36.95
C ALA A 602 -45.12 -4.72 35.49
N GLY A 603 -44.33 -5.61 34.90
CA GLY A 603 -43.87 -5.54 33.51
C GLY A 603 -42.80 -4.49 33.24
N VAL A 604 -42.19 -3.91 34.29
CA VAL A 604 -41.04 -3.00 34.16
C VAL A 604 -39.78 -3.73 34.61
N THR A 605 -38.74 -3.69 33.78
CA THR A 605 -37.39 -4.13 34.14
C THR A 605 -36.61 -2.93 34.67
N TYR A 606 -36.12 -3.04 35.91
CA TYR A 606 -35.24 -2.05 36.52
C TYR A 606 -33.79 -2.55 36.48
N ASN A 607 -32.85 -1.69 36.08
CA ASN A 607 -31.43 -2.01 35.99
C ASN A 607 -30.68 -1.42 37.18
N PHE A 608 -29.91 -2.26 37.88
CA PHE A 608 -29.14 -1.88 39.05
C PHE A 608 -27.66 -2.21 38.89
N LYS A 609 -26.81 -1.39 39.52
CA LYS A 609 -25.39 -1.69 39.73
C LYS A 609 -25.02 -1.51 41.19
N VAL A 610 -24.16 -2.39 41.68
CA VAL A 610 -23.46 -2.26 42.95
C VAL A 610 -22.11 -1.62 42.70
N THR A 611 -21.79 -0.56 43.42
CA THR A 611 -20.46 0.06 43.42
C THR A 611 -19.85 0.03 44.81
N GLY A 612 -18.53 0.04 44.89
CA GLY A 612 -17.80 0.22 46.14
C GLY A 612 -16.38 0.72 45.88
N ASP A 613 -15.76 1.24 46.92
CA ASP A 613 -14.41 1.76 46.92
C ASP A 613 -13.49 0.70 47.52
N VAL A 614 -12.36 0.43 46.86
CA VAL A 614 -11.33 -0.51 47.33
C VAL A 614 -10.10 0.28 47.68
N ASP A 615 -9.64 0.19 48.93
CA ASP A 615 -8.40 0.79 49.41
C ASP A 615 -7.70 -0.19 50.36
N THR A 616 -6.78 -0.98 49.82
CA THR A 616 -6.01 -1.99 50.57
C THR A 616 -5.01 -1.38 51.57
N SER A 617 -4.93 -0.04 51.67
CA SER A 617 -4.08 0.65 52.64
C SER A 617 -4.79 0.95 53.96
N LEU A 618 -6.11 0.74 54.04
CA LEU A 618 -6.92 1.00 55.22
C LEU A 618 -6.84 -0.13 56.26
N GLY A 619 -6.45 -1.33 55.85
CA GLY A 619 -6.56 -2.51 56.70
C GLY A 619 -5.61 -2.63 57.89
N SER A 620 -6.10 -3.32 58.91
CA SER A 620 -5.44 -3.46 60.23
C SER A 620 -4.55 -4.70 60.43
N GLY A 621 -4.25 -5.45 59.36
CA GLY A 621 -3.24 -6.52 59.34
C GLY A 621 -3.76 -7.98 59.26
N THR A 622 -5.08 -8.19 59.12
CA THR A 622 -5.74 -9.49 58.86
C THR A 622 -6.63 -9.42 57.59
N GLN A 623 -6.13 -8.78 56.54
CA GLN A 623 -6.92 -8.37 55.39
C GLN A 623 -7.32 -9.54 54.47
N LEU A 624 -8.56 -9.55 54.01
CA LEU A 624 -9.03 -10.46 52.95
C LEU A 624 -8.78 -9.90 51.54
N LEU A 625 -8.59 -8.58 51.42
CA LEU A 625 -8.29 -7.89 50.18
C LEU A 625 -6.87 -7.30 50.23
N ASP A 626 -5.91 -7.97 49.60
CA ASP A 626 -4.55 -7.48 49.38
C ASP A 626 -4.23 -7.49 47.87
N THR A 627 -3.01 -7.07 47.52
CA THR A 627 -2.47 -7.22 46.17
C THR A 627 -2.51 -8.69 45.76
N ASP A 628 -2.98 -8.93 44.54
CA ASP A 628 -3.25 -10.22 43.93
C ASP A 628 -4.51 -10.96 44.44
N SER A 629 -5.20 -10.49 45.48
CA SER A 629 -6.44 -11.12 45.95
C SER A 629 -7.57 -11.04 44.90
N VAL A 630 -8.50 -11.98 44.97
CA VAL A 630 -9.70 -12.02 44.14
C VAL A 630 -10.94 -11.93 45.02
N PHE A 631 -11.90 -11.09 44.66
CA PHE A 631 -13.17 -11.03 45.37
C PHE A 631 -14.36 -10.89 44.42
N LYS A 632 -15.56 -11.08 44.96
CA LYS A 632 -16.82 -10.84 44.25
C LYS A 632 -17.93 -10.46 45.21
N VAL A 633 -18.95 -9.81 44.65
CA VAL A 633 -20.23 -9.52 45.31
C VAL A 633 -21.31 -10.42 44.73
N ILE A 634 -22.12 -10.99 45.60
CA ILE A 634 -23.24 -11.88 45.26
C ILE A 634 -24.52 -11.22 45.78
N LEU A 635 -25.54 -11.12 44.92
CA LEU A 635 -26.89 -10.81 45.37
C LEU A 635 -27.53 -12.13 45.79
N ASP A 636 -27.81 -12.26 47.08
CA ASP A 636 -28.52 -13.38 47.66
C ASP A 636 -29.96 -13.36 47.13
N ASP A 637 -30.41 -14.50 46.60
CA ASP A 637 -31.71 -14.57 45.98
C ASP A 637 -32.80 -14.70 47.03
N TYR A 638 -33.88 -13.95 46.89
CA TYR A 638 -34.99 -13.94 47.86
C TYR A 638 -35.71 -15.30 48.04
N SER A 639 -35.20 -16.38 47.43
CA SER A 639 -35.86 -17.68 47.29
C SER A 639 -35.35 -18.74 48.27
N ASP A 640 -34.11 -18.60 48.76
CA ASP A 640 -33.54 -19.45 49.80
C ASP A 640 -34.22 -19.21 51.17
N ASP A 641 -34.76 -18.01 51.31
CA ASP A 641 -35.34 -17.44 52.50
C ASP A 641 -36.81 -17.84 52.71
N THR A 642 -37.25 -17.87 53.97
CA THR A 642 -38.67 -18.15 54.26
C THR A 642 -39.53 -16.95 53.83
N ALA A 643 -40.35 -17.15 52.80
CA ALA A 643 -41.26 -16.11 52.27
C ALA A 643 -41.99 -15.33 53.37
N ALA A 644 -41.65 -14.05 53.52
CA ALA A 644 -42.17 -13.16 54.56
C ALA A 644 -42.45 -11.76 54.04
N VAL A 645 -43.53 -11.13 54.53
CA VAL A 645 -43.90 -9.74 54.17
C VAL A 645 -42.91 -8.69 54.65
N SER A 646 -41.99 -9.06 55.55
CA SER A 646 -40.86 -8.23 55.99
C SER A 646 -39.75 -8.16 54.95
N LYS A 647 -39.66 -9.15 54.05
CA LYS A 647 -38.65 -9.24 52.99
C LYS A 647 -39.22 -8.70 51.68
N MET A 648 -40.32 -9.29 51.22
CA MET A 648 -40.96 -8.97 49.95
C MET A 648 -42.45 -9.33 49.95
N LYS A 649 -43.30 -8.48 49.38
CA LYS A 649 -44.74 -8.72 49.25
C LYS A 649 -45.31 -8.18 47.94
N TYR A 650 -46.48 -8.69 47.56
CA TYR A 650 -47.26 -8.08 46.49
C TYR A 650 -47.79 -6.72 46.96
N ALA A 651 -47.49 -5.66 46.19
CA ALA A 651 -47.79 -4.28 46.58
C ALA A 651 -49.29 -4.09 46.85
N GLY A 652 -49.62 -3.38 47.93
CA GLY A 652 -51.01 -3.15 48.37
C GLY A 652 -51.70 -4.37 49.01
N THR A 653 -50.98 -5.48 49.22
CA THR A 653 -51.48 -6.68 49.92
C THR A 653 -50.64 -6.99 51.16
N ASN A 654 -51.09 -7.95 51.98
CA ASN A 654 -50.31 -8.56 53.07
C ASN A 654 -49.87 -9.99 52.71
N THR A 655 -49.60 -10.25 51.43
CA THR A 655 -49.19 -11.56 50.93
C THR A 655 -47.73 -11.50 50.49
N ALA A 656 -46.89 -12.34 51.11
CA ALA A 656 -45.49 -12.48 50.72
C ALA A 656 -45.38 -13.08 49.31
N VAL A 657 -44.34 -12.69 48.57
CA VAL A 657 -44.00 -13.37 47.31
C VAL A 657 -43.39 -14.72 47.68
N ALA A 658 -43.89 -15.80 47.09
CA ALA A 658 -43.42 -17.14 47.43
C ALA A 658 -42.05 -17.42 46.80
N SER A 659 -41.20 -18.19 47.47
CA SER A 659 -39.90 -18.63 46.95
C SER A 659 -40.00 -19.37 45.60
N ALA A 660 -41.15 -20.00 45.32
CA ALA A 660 -41.42 -20.67 44.06
C ALA A 660 -41.74 -19.73 42.89
N ASP A 661 -42.03 -18.47 43.19
CA ASP A 661 -42.35 -17.44 42.22
C ASP A 661 -41.13 -16.54 41.92
N ILE A 662 -39.92 -16.91 42.34
CA ILE A 662 -38.68 -16.19 42.04
C ILE A 662 -37.89 -16.98 41.00
N VAL A 663 -37.30 -16.29 40.01
CA VAL A 663 -36.49 -16.89 38.95
C VAL A 663 -35.22 -16.05 38.73
N PRO A 664 -34.02 -16.64 38.70
CA PRO A 664 -33.70 -18.01 39.10
C PRO A 664 -34.02 -18.25 40.59
N ARG A 665 -33.92 -19.51 41.02
CA ARG A 665 -34.03 -19.92 42.44
C ARG A 665 -32.64 -20.24 42.98
N SER A 666 -31.75 -19.29 42.75
CA SER A 666 -30.34 -19.32 43.07
C SER A 666 -29.77 -17.91 43.02
N ASP A 667 -28.76 -17.66 43.84
CA ASP A 667 -28.04 -16.39 43.93
C ASP A 667 -27.50 -15.88 42.61
N ILE A 668 -27.43 -14.56 42.51
CA ILE A 668 -26.87 -13.85 41.38
C ILE A 668 -25.42 -13.49 41.71
N ALA A 669 -24.51 -14.41 41.39
CA ALA A 669 -23.09 -14.24 41.65
C ALA A 669 -22.39 -13.32 40.62
N GLY A 670 -21.64 -12.34 41.11
CA GLY A 670 -20.74 -11.52 40.31
C GLY A 670 -19.54 -12.29 39.73
N SER A 671 -18.91 -11.68 38.72
CA SER A 671 -17.61 -12.17 38.22
C SER A 671 -16.49 -11.90 39.21
N ASN A 672 -15.38 -12.64 39.06
CA ASN A 672 -14.17 -12.42 39.85
C ASN A 672 -13.56 -11.04 39.53
N ILE A 673 -13.18 -10.32 40.58
CA ILE A 673 -12.46 -9.04 40.51
C ILE A 673 -11.09 -9.27 41.13
N THR A 674 -10.03 -9.13 40.34
CA THR A 674 -8.64 -9.27 40.81
C THR A 674 -8.07 -7.91 41.19
N ILE A 675 -7.46 -7.79 42.36
CA ILE A 675 -6.81 -6.58 42.82
C ILE A 675 -5.33 -6.63 42.44
N THR A 676 -4.81 -5.61 41.77
CA THR A 676 -3.36 -5.51 41.49
C THR A 676 -2.92 -4.04 41.55
N SER A 677 -1.65 -3.78 41.84
CA SER A 677 -1.13 -2.42 41.82
C SER A 677 -1.06 -1.84 40.39
N SER A 678 -1.45 -0.56 40.22
CA SER A 678 -1.15 0.20 39.00
C SER A 678 0.36 0.22 38.75
N ALA A 679 0.79 -0.16 37.54
CA ALA A 679 2.20 -0.29 37.21
C ALA A 679 2.52 0.30 35.84
N LEU A 680 3.67 0.97 35.74
CA LEU A 680 4.28 1.41 34.48
C LEU A 680 5.59 0.66 34.28
N THR A 681 5.83 0.17 33.07
CA THR A 681 7.11 -0.43 32.69
C THR A 681 7.68 0.26 31.47
N LEU A 682 9.00 0.45 31.46
CA LEU A 682 9.75 0.98 30.33
C LEU A 682 10.58 -0.12 29.69
N SER A 683 10.68 -0.09 28.37
CA SER A 683 11.60 -0.96 27.61
C SER A 683 12.15 -0.24 26.38
N LEU A 684 13.32 -0.64 25.90
CA LEU A 684 13.92 -0.10 24.68
C LEU A 684 13.16 -0.62 23.46
N ALA A 685 12.73 0.28 22.57
CA ALA A 685 12.08 -0.11 21.33
C ALA A 685 13.11 -0.65 20.32
N GLY A 686 12.72 -1.58 19.44
CA GLY A 686 13.63 -2.14 18.43
C GLY A 686 14.01 -1.18 17.29
N SER A 687 13.40 0.01 17.24
CA SER A 687 13.66 1.05 16.24
C SER A 687 13.57 2.43 16.92
N PRO A 688 14.43 3.39 16.57
CA PRO A 688 15.53 3.30 15.60
C PRO A 688 16.70 2.43 16.10
N THR A 689 17.39 1.72 15.21
CA THR A 689 18.68 1.08 15.55
C THR A 689 19.83 2.08 15.45
N ASP A 690 21.06 1.64 15.73
CA ASP A 690 22.27 2.42 15.45
C ASP A 690 22.24 3.05 14.07
N GLN A 691 22.58 4.33 14.03
CA GLN A 691 22.42 5.13 12.83
C GLN A 691 23.56 6.14 12.67
N THR A 692 24.01 6.30 11.43
CA THR A 692 24.87 7.41 11.02
C THR A 692 24.04 8.43 10.25
N LYS A 693 24.02 9.66 10.76
CA LYS A 693 23.37 10.81 10.15
C LYS A 693 24.40 11.88 9.85
N ILE A 694 24.00 12.82 8.99
CA ILE A 694 24.83 13.96 8.65
C ILE A 694 24.23 15.19 9.33
N ARG A 695 25.09 16.13 9.74
CA ARG A 695 24.66 17.44 10.21
C ARG A 695 23.66 18.11 9.23
N GLY A 696 22.77 18.94 9.75
CA GLY A 696 21.73 19.60 8.94
C GLY A 696 20.47 18.76 8.73
N MET A 697 20.49 17.46 9.05
CA MET A 697 19.28 16.63 9.02
C MET A 697 18.30 17.04 10.12
N LYS A 698 17.03 17.12 9.75
CA LYS A 698 15.91 17.39 10.66
C LYS A 698 15.11 16.11 10.89
N ASP A 699 14.29 16.13 11.92
CA ASP A 699 13.33 15.06 12.22
C ASP A 699 13.99 13.68 12.37
N VAL A 700 15.15 13.63 13.01
CA VAL A 700 15.89 12.39 13.26
C VAL A 700 15.38 11.76 14.55
N ASP A 701 14.71 10.62 14.45
CA ASP A 701 14.38 9.82 15.63
C ASP A 701 15.66 9.20 16.17
N ALA A 702 16.08 9.58 17.38
CA ALA A 702 17.36 9.19 17.99
C ALA A 702 17.25 7.90 18.82
N VAL A 703 16.16 7.73 19.57
CA VAL A 703 15.88 6.51 20.36
C VAL A 703 14.36 6.33 20.50
N GLY A 704 13.92 5.08 20.69
CA GLY A 704 12.54 4.73 21.00
C GLY A 704 12.42 4.05 22.36
N ILE A 705 11.47 4.49 23.19
CA ILE A 705 11.19 3.92 24.52
C ILE A 705 9.71 3.53 24.59
N THR A 706 9.44 2.27 24.87
CA THR A 706 8.09 1.73 25.03
C THR A 706 7.65 1.83 26.49
N PHE A 707 6.50 2.45 26.70
CA PHE A 707 5.80 2.60 27.97
C PHE A 707 4.62 1.63 27.97
N ALA A 708 4.53 0.75 28.96
CA ALA A 708 3.43 -0.20 29.09
C ALA A 708 2.74 -0.08 30.45
N ALA A 709 1.42 0.10 30.42
CA ALA A 709 0.57 0.16 31.61
C ALA A 709 0.10 -1.26 32.00
N GLY A 710 0.09 -1.54 33.29
CA GLY A 710 -0.47 -2.78 33.85
C GLY A 710 -1.98 -2.91 33.61
N GLN A 711 -2.55 -4.06 33.97
CA GLN A 711 -3.97 -4.35 33.78
C GLN A 711 -4.89 -3.53 34.71
N ALA A 712 -4.36 -3.05 35.84
CA ALA A 712 -5.11 -2.40 36.91
C ALA A 712 -5.76 -1.06 36.52
N SER A 713 -5.02 -0.22 35.78
CA SER A 713 -5.51 1.12 35.41
C SER A 713 -4.81 1.67 34.17
N ALA A 714 -5.50 2.56 33.46
CA ALA A 714 -4.90 3.36 32.41
C ALA A 714 -4.04 4.45 33.04
N LEU A 715 -2.93 4.80 32.39
CA LEU A 715 -1.97 5.76 32.92
C LEU A 715 -1.90 7.00 32.05
N LYS A 716 -2.01 8.17 32.70
CA LYS A 716 -1.76 9.48 32.10
C LYS A 716 -0.35 9.94 32.46
N VAL A 717 0.56 9.92 31.50
CA VAL A 717 1.93 10.43 31.69
C VAL A 717 1.90 11.96 31.68
N THR A 718 2.40 12.58 32.74
CA THR A 718 2.34 14.05 32.96
C THR A 718 3.70 14.72 32.87
N THR A 719 4.78 13.99 33.20
CA THR A 719 6.15 14.48 33.16
C THR A 719 7.09 13.40 32.63
N ILE A 720 8.01 13.79 31.73
CA ILE A 720 9.11 12.96 31.25
C ILE A 720 10.38 13.80 31.26
N LYS A 721 11.43 13.31 31.90
CA LYS A 721 12.78 13.88 31.86
C LYS A 721 13.69 12.96 31.06
N ILE A 722 14.25 13.49 29.98
CA ILE A 722 15.19 12.82 29.09
C ILE A 722 16.61 13.26 29.47
N THR A 723 17.54 12.32 29.45
CA THR A 723 18.98 12.56 29.60
C THR A 723 19.68 12.27 28.28
N GLY A 724 20.50 13.20 27.81
CA GLY A 724 21.33 13.05 26.61
C GLY A 724 22.80 12.81 26.97
N TYR A 725 23.47 11.99 26.19
CA TYR A 725 24.89 11.65 26.37
C TYR A 725 25.66 11.90 25.08
N ALA A 726 26.90 12.40 25.18
CA ALA A 726 27.75 12.75 24.04
C ALA A 726 29.14 12.14 24.16
N ALA A 727 29.76 11.80 23.03
CA ALA A 727 31.17 11.45 22.93
C ALA A 727 31.78 11.90 21.60
N ASP A 728 33.08 12.22 21.59
CA ASP A 728 33.86 12.47 20.36
C ASP A 728 33.95 11.21 19.48
N SER A 729 34.25 10.06 20.10
CA SER A 729 34.22 8.75 19.45
C SER A 729 34.23 7.63 20.49
N GLY A 730 33.72 6.45 20.13
CA GLY A 730 33.79 5.25 20.98
C GLY A 730 32.46 4.85 21.64
N ALA A 731 32.52 3.84 22.51
CA ALA A 731 31.34 3.18 23.10
C ALA A 731 30.93 3.72 24.48
N THR A 732 31.72 4.61 25.07
CA THR A 732 31.43 5.22 26.38
C THR A 732 31.15 6.70 26.17
N LEU A 733 29.97 7.14 26.61
CA LEU A 733 29.49 8.52 26.47
C LEU A 733 29.41 9.22 27.82
N ASP A 734 29.57 10.54 27.80
CA ASP A 734 29.43 11.40 28.98
C ASP A 734 28.08 12.13 28.97
N GLU A 735 27.54 12.38 30.15
CA GLU A 735 26.24 13.06 30.29
C GLU A 735 26.32 14.54 29.87
N GLY A 736 25.52 14.90 28.86
CA GLY A 736 25.38 16.23 28.30
C GLY A 736 26.54 16.72 27.43
N THR A 737 27.76 16.63 27.91
CA THR A 737 28.99 17.15 27.26
C THR A 737 30.14 16.18 27.44
N ASP A 738 30.89 15.94 26.36
CA ASP A 738 32.09 15.10 26.37
C ASP A 738 33.17 15.70 27.29
N THR A 739 33.85 14.83 28.05
CA THR A 739 34.88 15.25 29.02
C THR A 739 36.25 15.50 28.39
N THR A 740 36.50 15.01 27.19
CA THR A 740 37.76 15.15 26.44
C THR A 740 37.73 16.33 25.46
N ASP A 741 36.58 16.63 24.86
CA ASP A 741 36.32 17.80 24.03
C ASP A 741 34.99 18.47 24.45
N THR A 742 35.12 19.52 25.26
CA THR A 742 33.96 20.31 25.73
C THR A 742 33.21 21.05 24.61
N GLY A 743 33.74 21.07 23.38
CA GLY A 743 33.00 21.53 22.20
C GLY A 743 31.88 20.58 21.79
N ILE A 744 31.94 19.32 22.20
CA ILE A 744 30.99 18.26 21.85
C ILE A 744 29.96 18.13 22.98
N SER A 745 28.74 18.60 22.71
CA SER A 745 27.62 18.51 23.65
C SER A 745 26.31 18.28 22.92
N ILE A 746 25.32 17.71 23.61
CA ILE A 746 23.98 17.51 23.04
C ILE A 746 23.35 18.83 22.62
N ALA A 747 23.55 19.91 23.39
CA ALA A 747 23.00 21.23 23.06
C ALA A 747 23.64 21.84 21.80
N ASN A 748 24.93 21.59 21.54
CA ASN A 748 25.57 22.01 20.30
C ASN A 748 25.11 21.12 19.12
N ALA A 749 24.93 19.82 19.37
CA ALA A 749 24.52 18.86 18.37
C ALA A 749 23.06 19.02 17.91
N THR A 750 22.17 19.39 18.84
CA THR A 750 20.73 19.36 18.61
C THR A 750 20.12 20.75 18.73
N ALA A 751 19.54 21.25 17.65
CA ALA A 751 18.81 22.50 17.63
C ALA A 751 17.46 22.39 18.36
N LYS A 752 16.88 21.19 18.38
CA LYS A 752 15.59 20.88 18.98
C LYS A 752 15.52 19.42 19.39
N VAL A 753 14.84 19.14 20.49
CA VAL A 753 14.46 17.79 20.95
C VAL A 753 12.94 17.78 21.19
N GLN A 754 12.25 16.75 20.70
CA GLN A 754 10.80 16.59 20.78
C GLN A 754 10.44 15.13 21.06
N LEU A 755 9.26 14.90 21.62
CA LEU A 755 8.71 13.57 21.89
C LEU A 755 7.55 13.27 20.94
N TYR A 756 7.58 12.13 20.28
CA TYR A 756 6.55 11.68 19.33
C TYR A 756 6.05 10.28 19.68
N GLU A 757 4.80 9.96 19.36
CA GLU A 757 4.27 8.60 19.47
C GLU A 757 4.60 7.82 18.19
N ALA A 758 5.24 6.66 18.33
CA ALA A 758 5.53 5.78 17.22
C ALA A 758 4.24 5.16 16.66
N GLY A 759 4.21 4.90 15.36
CA GLY A 759 3.04 4.34 14.66
C GLY A 759 2.01 5.39 14.25
N THR A 760 1.64 6.31 15.14
CA THR A 760 0.70 7.40 14.83
C THR A 760 1.37 8.69 14.36
N GLY A 761 2.64 8.91 14.73
CA GLY A 761 3.38 10.14 14.40
C GLY A 761 2.89 11.38 15.14
N VAL A 762 2.03 11.22 16.16
CA VAL A 762 1.47 12.31 16.95
C VAL A 762 2.55 12.92 17.84
N LEU A 763 2.60 14.25 17.89
CA LEU A 763 3.49 14.98 18.80
C LEU A 763 3.00 14.79 20.25
N ILE A 764 3.83 14.19 21.10
CA ILE A 764 3.59 14.08 22.55
C ILE A 764 3.99 15.39 23.23
N ALA A 765 5.19 15.88 22.92
CA ALA A 765 5.74 17.09 23.54
C ALA A 765 6.69 17.83 22.59
N GLY A 766 6.40 19.12 22.38
CA GLY A 766 7.27 20.05 21.66
C GLY A 766 8.00 21.00 22.59
N SER A 767 8.53 22.08 22.02
CA SER A 767 9.21 23.14 22.77
C SER A 767 8.30 23.89 23.76
N ASP A 768 6.99 23.84 23.54
CA ASP A 768 5.95 24.44 24.39
C ASP A 768 5.74 23.70 25.72
N LYS A 769 6.24 22.46 25.83
CA LYS A 769 6.12 21.61 27.03
C LYS A 769 7.42 21.46 27.81
N ILE A 770 8.51 22.11 27.36
CA ILE A 770 9.80 22.07 28.05
C ILE A 770 9.74 22.95 29.29
N SER A 771 9.87 22.36 30.47
CA SER A 771 9.95 23.06 31.77
C SER A 771 11.39 23.30 32.22
N SER A 772 12.35 22.51 31.73
CA SER A 772 13.80 22.69 31.97
C SER A 772 14.63 22.13 30.81
N ASN A 773 15.72 22.83 30.44
CA ASN A 773 16.67 22.37 29.42
C ASN A 773 18.11 22.62 29.88
N LEU A 774 18.81 21.54 30.22
CA LEU A 774 20.19 21.49 30.70
C LEU A 774 21.05 20.51 29.87
N LEU A 775 20.63 20.18 28.63
CA LEU A 775 21.31 19.19 27.79
C LEU A 775 22.79 19.49 27.50
N GLY A 776 23.21 20.76 27.55
CA GLY A 776 24.59 21.18 27.32
C GLY A 776 25.44 21.34 28.58
N THR A 777 24.94 20.88 29.75
CA THR A 777 25.65 21.04 31.03
C THR A 777 26.36 19.74 31.39
N SER A 778 27.69 19.80 31.49
CA SER A 778 28.52 18.66 31.91
C SER A 778 28.05 18.12 33.27
N GLY A 779 27.80 16.80 33.33
CA GLY A 779 27.34 16.10 34.53
C GLY A 779 25.85 16.31 34.86
N THR A 780 25.05 16.81 33.93
CA THR A 780 23.59 16.96 34.12
C THR A 780 22.76 16.69 32.87
N GLY A 781 23.22 17.04 31.67
CA GLY A 781 22.71 16.58 30.37
C GLY A 781 21.21 16.32 30.17
N THR A 782 20.28 17.08 30.79
CA THR A 782 18.86 16.69 30.89
C THR A 782 17.89 17.69 30.30
N MET A 783 16.71 17.22 29.90
CA MET A 783 15.57 18.03 29.45
C MET A 783 14.29 17.49 30.06
N THR A 784 13.49 18.35 30.69
CA THR A 784 12.22 17.96 31.32
C THR A 784 11.05 18.51 30.52
N PHE A 785 10.14 17.62 30.17
CA PHE A 785 8.84 17.92 29.58
C PHE A 785 7.76 17.74 30.66
N SER A 786 6.92 18.75 30.85
CA SER A 786 5.85 18.76 31.86
C SER A 786 4.51 19.17 31.24
N ASN A 787 3.42 19.01 32.00
CA ASN A 787 2.05 19.26 31.52
C ASN A 787 1.71 18.41 30.28
N LEU A 788 2.18 17.16 30.28
CA LEU A 788 1.86 16.16 29.28
C LEU A 788 0.46 15.60 29.53
N ASP A 789 -0.21 15.23 28.44
CA ASP A 789 -1.53 14.60 28.44
C ASP A 789 -1.49 13.32 27.60
N TRP A 790 -0.48 12.49 27.88
CA TRP A 790 -0.21 11.28 27.10
C TRP A 790 -0.77 10.04 27.80
N ASN A 791 -1.89 9.54 27.29
CA ASN A 791 -2.62 8.43 27.88
C ASN A 791 -2.21 7.08 27.28
N ILE A 792 -1.97 6.12 28.16
CA ILE A 792 -1.67 4.72 27.87
C ILE A 792 -2.80 3.87 28.48
N PRO A 793 -3.68 3.25 27.66
CA PRO A 793 -4.75 2.40 28.17
C PRO A 793 -4.24 1.24 29.02
N ALA A 794 -5.05 0.79 29.99
CA ALA A 794 -4.74 -0.36 30.85
C ALA A 794 -4.43 -1.61 29.99
N GLY A 795 -3.39 -2.35 30.37
CA GLY A 795 -2.99 -3.57 29.67
C GLY A 795 -2.35 -3.38 28.29
N THR A 796 -2.07 -2.14 27.90
CA THR A 796 -1.50 -1.81 26.59
C THR A 796 -0.15 -1.11 26.71
N SER A 797 0.51 -0.93 25.56
CA SER A 797 1.77 -0.20 25.48
C SER A 797 1.76 0.81 24.34
N LYS A 798 2.55 1.87 24.50
CA LYS A 798 2.83 2.88 23.48
C LYS A 798 4.32 3.16 23.44
N THR A 799 4.84 3.44 22.25
CA THR A 799 6.27 3.77 22.07
C THR A 799 6.43 5.26 21.84
N MET A 800 7.28 5.88 22.64
CA MET A 800 7.75 7.25 22.48
C MET A 800 9.05 7.27 21.69
N LEU A 801 9.17 8.19 20.72
CA LEU A 801 10.38 8.49 19.98
C LEU A 801 10.94 9.83 20.47
N VAL A 802 12.24 9.86 20.78
CA VAL A 802 12.98 11.11 20.98
C VAL A 802 13.47 11.58 19.62
N ARG A 803 12.86 12.64 19.10
CA ARG A 803 13.18 13.22 17.79
C ARG A 803 14.04 14.47 17.94
N VAL A 804 15.12 14.54 17.18
CA VAL A 804 16.10 15.63 17.23
C VAL A 804 16.29 16.33 15.88
N ASP A 805 16.65 17.61 15.94
CA ASP A 805 17.09 18.41 14.79
C ASP A 805 18.60 18.62 14.87
N LEU A 806 19.36 18.14 13.87
CA LEU A 806 20.82 18.19 13.82
C LEU A 806 21.37 19.44 13.09
N SER A 807 20.56 20.48 12.92
CA SER A 807 20.96 21.72 12.20
C SER A 807 22.11 22.48 12.87
N ASN A 808 22.27 22.36 14.19
CA ASN A 808 23.33 23.05 14.94
C ASN A 808 24.63 22.25 15.05
N ASN A 809 24.62 20.97 14.68
CA ASN A 809 25.76 20.09 14.88
C ASN A 809 26.97 20.51 14.04
N THR A 810 28.13 20.70 14.66
CA THR A 810 29.45 20.73 14.02
C THR A 810 30.26 19.53 14.50
N ALA A 811 30.16 18.40 13.80
CA ALA A 811 30.83 17.18 14.21
C ALA A 811 32.35 17.35 14.21
N SER A 812 33.05 16.64 15.07
CA SER A 812 34.51 16.54 15.05
C SER A 812 34.97 15.51 14.00
N GLY A 813 36.10 15.81 13.36
CA GLY A 813 36.83 14.86 12.50
C GLY A 813 36.01 14.20 11.38
N THR A 814 36.48 13.02 10.94
CA THR A 814 35.86 12.20 9.88
C THR A 814 35.07 11.01 10.43
N ALA A 815 35.30 10.63 11.68
CA ALA A 815 34.58 9.54 12.36
C ALA A 815 33.14 9.96 12.75
N GLY A 816 32.95 11.24 13.06
CA GLY A 816 31.70 11.81 13.55
C GLY A 816 31.52 11.60 15.06
N ASP A 817 30.73 12.47 15.67
CA ASP A 817 30.43 12.44 17.11
C ASP A 817 29.30 11.45 17.39
N VAL A 818 29.26 10.92 18.61
CA VAL A 818 28.25 9.94 19.05
C VAL A 818 27.34 10.55 20.10
N TYR A 819 26.02 10.38 19.91
CA TYR A 819 25.00 10.86 20.83
C TYR A 819 24.01 9.76 21.19
N SER A 820 23.48 9.79 22.40
CA SER A 820 22.38 8.91 22.82
C SER A 820 21.41 9.65 23.74
N PHE A 821 20.21 9.10 23.91
CA PHE A 821 19.20 9.58 24.84
C PHE A 821 18.65 8.42 25.66
N ASP A 822 18.24 8.69 26.89
CA ASP A 822 17.63 7.72 27.81
C ASP A 822 16.74 8.43 28.85
N ILE A 823 16.03 7.64 29.65
CA ILE A 823 15.38 8.05 30.90
C ILE A 823 16.23 7.48 32.03
N ALA A 824 16.98 8.31 32.76
CA ALA A 824 18.06 7.84 33.62
C ALA A 824 17.57 7.23 34.94
N ALA A 825 16.46 7.73 35.49
CA ALA A 825 15.89 7.26 36.75
C ALA A 825 14.37 7.02 36.64
N THR A 826 13.81 6.16 37.50
CA THR A 826 12.35 5.91 37.52
C THR A 826 11.57 7.17 37.87
N GLY A 827 12.11 8.02 38.75
CA GLY A 827 11.53 9.32 39.08
C GLY A 827 11.61 10.39 37.97
N ASP A 828 12.29 10.12 36.86
CA ASP A 828 12.29 11.01 35.69
C ASP A 828 10.98 10.91 34.89
N VAL A 829 10.13 9.93 35.18
CA VAL A 829 8.78 9.82 34.63
C VAL A 829 7.77 9.89 35.75
N THR A 830 6.71 10.67 35.54
CA THR A 830 5.55 10.70 36.43
C THR A 830 4.31 10.41 35.62
N SER A 831 3.55 9.40 36.03
CA SER A 831 2.23 9.11 35.48
C SER A 831 1.19 9.08 36.60
N LEU A 832 -0.06 9.32 36.23
CA LEU A 832 -1.20 9.28 37.13
C LEU A 832 -2.14 8.16 36.66
N ASP A 833 -2.65 7.36 37.58
CA ASP A 833 -3.73 6.43 37.27
C ASP A 833 -5.10 7.14 37.25
N SER A 834 -6.19 6.37 37.06
CA SER A 834 -7.58 6.86 37.03
C SER A 834 -7.97 7.72 38.23
N ASP A 835 -7.38 7.45 39.39
CA ASP A 835 -7.72 8.05 40.67
C ASP A 835 -6.71 9.12 41.09
N SER A 836 -5.84 9.52 40.15
CA SER A 836 -4.79 10.53 40.31
C SER A 836 -3.65 10.13 41.26
N ASN A 837 -3.48 8.85 41.54
CA ASN A 837 -2.32 8.35 42.28
C ASN A 837 -1.08 8.35 41.38
N THR A 838 0.08 8.67 41.95
CA THR A 838 1.33 8.70 41.18
C THR A 838 1.87 7.30 40.93
N VAL A 839 2.05 6.96 39.66
CA VAL A 839 2.67 5.71 39.20
C VAL A 839 3.95 6.03 38.45
N ASN A 840 5.08 5.56 38.99
CA ASN A 840 6.38 5.68 38.32
C ASN A 840 6.75 4.33 37.67
N PRO A 841 7.63 4.33 36.67
CA PRO A 841 8.17 3.10 36.11
C PRO A 841 8.83 2.19 37.15
N GLY A 842 8.68 0.87 36.98
CA GLY A 842 9.40 -0.12 37.79
C GLY A 842 10.91 -0.16 37.51
N ALA A 843 11.35 0.27 36.33
CA ALA A 843 12.75 0.36 35.93
C ALA A 843 12.99 1.53 34.97
N ALA A 844 14.25 1.96 34.84
CA ALA A 844 14.70 3.04 33.96
C ALA A 844 16.02 2.63 33.26
N ALA A 845 16.68 3.57 32.58
CA ALA A 845 17.95 3.38 31.88
C ALA A 845 17.88 2.29 30.79
N VAL A 846 16.78 2.26 30.03
CA VAL A 846 16.50 1.17 29.09
C VAL A 846 17.42 1.17 27.88
N ASN A 847 18.02 2.31 27.55
CA ASN A 847 19.04 2.38 26.51
C ASN A 847 20.45 2.12 27.05
N GLY A 848 20.69 2.20 28.36
CA GLY A 848 21.97 1.86 28.99
C GLY A 848 22.84 3.06 29.37
N THR A 849 22.30 4.28 29.38
CA THR A 849 22.99 5.51 29.82
C THR A 849 24.34 5.76 29.13
N THR A 850 25.47 5.68 29.86
CA THR A 850 26.84 5.92 29.38
C THR A 850 27.39 4.83 28.47
N THR A 851 26.77 3.64 28.46
CA THR A 851 27.09 2.54 27.52
C THR A 851 25.82 2.14 26.76
N PRO A 852 25.34 3.01 25.85
CA PRO A 852 24.05 2.84 25.22
C PRO A 852 24.02 1.68 24.23
N THR A 853 22.86 1.05 24.07
CA THR A 853 22.61 0.00 23.06
C THR A 853 22.31 0.60 21.70
N GLN A 854 21.61 1.75 21.66
CA GLN A 854 21.30 2.50 20.45
C GLN A 854 21.98 3.87 20.47
N VAL A 855 22.76 4.14 19.42
CA VAL A 855 23.49 5.40 19.25
C VAL A 855 23.19 6.11 17.94
N LEU A 856 23.27 7.44 18.00
CA LEU A 856 23.22 8.35 16.85
C LEU A 856 24.61 8.91 16.59
N THR A 857 25.27 8.42 15.55
CA THR A 857 26.53 9.01 15.05
C THR A 857 26.23 10.14 14.08
N VAL A 858 26.83 11.31 14.27
CA VAL A 858 26.65 12.48 13.39
C VAL A 858 27.97 12.87 12.75
N LYS A 859 28.02 12.84 11.41
CA LYS A 859 29.19 13.27 10.62
C LYS A 859 28.97 14.64 9.97
N ASN A 860 30.07 15.29 9.58
CA ASN A 860 30.03 16.59 8.90
C ASN A 860 29.49 16.56 7.46
N SER A 861 29.78 15.48 6.72
CA SER A 861 29.36 15.33 5.34
C SER A 861 29.41 13.86 4.93
N GLY A 862 28.68 13.52 3.86
CA GLY A 862 28.92 12.29 3.12
C GLY A 862 30.24 12.34 2.33
N SER A 863 30.56 11.22 1.68
CA SER A 863 31.70 11.11 0.77
C SER A 863 31.26 10.67 -0.63
N MET A 864 32.14 10.83 -1.63
CA MET A 864 31.90 10.37 -2.99
C MET A 864 33.13 9.68 -3.57
N THR A 865 32.91 8.68 -4.42
CA THR A 865 33.94 8.03 -5.23
C THR A 865 33.53 8.05 -6.70
N LEU A 866 34.51 8.13 -7.60
CA LEU A 866 34.30 8.16 -9.05
C LEU A 866 35.12 7.07 -9.73
N ALA A 867 34.54 6.43 -10.75
CA ALA A 867 35.20 5.39 -11.52
C ALA A 867 34.62 5.29 -12.92
N THR A 868 35.34 4.67 -13.85
CA THR A 868 34.82 4.33 -15.17
C THR A 868 33.70 3.28 -15.02
N ALA A 869 32.58 3.45 -15.73
CA ALA A 869 31.47 2.51 -15.69
C ALA A 869 31.83 1.22 -16.46
N ALA A 870 31.44 0.05 -15.94
CA ALA A 870 31.67 -1.22 -16.62
C ALA A 870 30.90 -1.32 -17.95
N SER A 871 29.83 -0.53 -18.10
CA SER A 871 29.04 -0.37 -19.32
C SER A 871 29.56 0.72 -20.25
N SER A 872 30.77 1.23 -20.05
CA SER A 872 31.40 2.19 -20.97
C SER A 872 31.57 1.56 -22.36
N PRO A 873 31.38 2.32 -23.46
CA PRO A 873 31.60 1.83 -24.82
C PRO A 873 33.00 1.21 -24.98
N VAL A 874 33.06 0.02 -25.59
CA VAL A 874 34.32 -0.62 -26.00
C VAL A 874 34.93 0.09 -27.20
N LYS A 875 36.15 -0.28 -27.60
CA LYS A 875 36.79 0.27 -28.81
C LYS A 875 35.87 0.12 -30.04
N GLY A 876 35.70 1.18 -30.81
CA GLY A 876 34.78 1.21 -31.96
C GLY A 876 35.09 2.34 -32.95
N ALA A 877 34.34 2.36 -34.05
CA ALA A 877 34.46 3.33 -35.13
C ALA A 877 33.34 4.38 -35.07
N LEU A 878 33.70 5.65 -35.27
CA LEU A 878 32.77 6.78 -35.43
C LEU A 878 32.98 7.43 -36.80
N TYR A 879 31.96 8.12 -37.31
CA TYR A 879 32.04 8.82 -38.60
C TYR A 879 31.80 10.33 -38.48
N TRP A 880 32.27 11.10 -39.45
CA TRP A 880 32.07 12.55 -39.49
C TRP A 880 30.60 12.93 -39.61
N GLY A 881 30.19 13.95 -38.86
CA GLY A 881 28.78 14.35 -38.78
C GLY A 881 27.87 13.38 -38.03
N GLN A 882 28.41 12.31 -37.43
CA GLN A 882 27.64 11.43 -36.55
C GLN A 882 27.15 12.23 -35.33
N VAL A 883 25.85 12.16 -35.06
CA VAL A 883 25.21 12.83 -33.92
C VAL A 883 25.09 11.84 -32.76
N ASN A 884 25.30 12.31 -31.54
CA ASN A 884 25.12 11.53 -30.31
C ASN A 884 25.92 10.20 -30.27
N ALA A 885 27.15 10.21 -30.76
CA ALA A 885 28.07 9.08 -30.77
C ALA A 885 28.50 8.70 -29.34
N PRO A 886 28.34 7.45 -28.88
CA PRO A 886 28.75 7.05 -27.53
C PRO A 886 30.28 6.95 -27.43
N VAL A 887 30.88 7.63 -26.44
CA VAL A 887 32.35 7.68 -26.29
C VAL A 887 32.81 7.11 -24.95
N SER A 888 32.21 7.51 -23.83
CA SER A 888 32.62 7.06 -22.49
C SER A 888 31.47 7.08 -21.50
N LYS A 889 31.59 6.33 -20.39
CA LYS A 889 30.60 6.33 -19.32
C LYS A 889 31.29 6.25 -17.96
N PHE A 890 30.83 7.07 -17.01
CA PHE A 890 31.39 7.17 -15.67
C PHE A 890 30.35 6.84 -14.61
N ARG A 891 30.81 6.40 -13.44
CA ARG A 891 30.00 6.06 -12.28
C ARG A 891 30.46 6.88 -11.08
N LEU A 892 29.53 7.62 -10.50
CA LEU A 892 29.71 8.40 -9.29
C LEU A 892 28.92 7.70 -8.18
N THR A 893 29.55 7.44 -7.03
CA THR A 893 28.90 6.75 -5.90
C THR A 893 29.02 7.61 -4.65
N ALA A 894 27.91 7.89 -3.99
CA ALA A 894 27.90 8.63 -2.73
C ALA A 894 27.67 7.69 -1.54
N THR A 895 28.23 8.05 -0.38
CA THR A 895 28.09 7.30 0.89
C THR A 895 27.69 8.26 2.00
N ASP A 896 26.81 7.81 2.89
CA ASP A 896 26.22 8.52 4.04
C ASP A 896 25.32 9.73 3.69
N GLU A 897 25.46 10.31 2.50
CA GLU A 897 24.69 11.46 2.01
C GLU A 897 24.48 11.43 0.50
N ALA A 898 23.36 11.98 0.02
CA ALA A 898 23.16 12.24 -1.39
C ALA A 898 23.88 13.52 -1.83
N GLN A 899 24.23 13.61 -3.10
CA GLN A 899 25.08 14.68 -3.63
C GLN A 899 24.51 15.26 -4.93
N TYR A 900 24.41 16.58 -5.01
CA TYR A 900 24.10 17.29 -6.24
C TYR A 900 25.38 17.73 -6.95
N ILE A 901 25.51 17.42 -8.22
CA ILE A 901 26.65 17.89 -9.02
C ILE A 901 26.33 19.27 -9.60
N GLU A 902 27.18 20.25 -9.35
CA GLU A 902 27.05 21.61 -9.86
C GLU A 902 28.10 21.97 -10.89
N LYS A 903 29.27 21.32 -10.85
CA LYS A 903 30.30 21.45 -11.88
C LYS A 903 30.91 20.09 -12.21
N LEU A 904 31.09 19.83 -13.50
CA LEU A 904 31.76 18.64 -14.00
C LEU A 904 32.46 18.96 -15.32
N THR A 905 33.76 18.67 -15.40
CA THR A 905 34.55 18.88 -16.62
C THR A 905 34.87 17.56 -17.31
N ILE A 906 34.65 17.54 -18.63
CA ILE A 906 35.04 16.45 -19.53
C ILE A 906 36.20 16.91 -20.40
N ALA A 907 37.28 16.14 -20.46
CA ALA A 907 38.45 16.41 -21.29
C ALA A 907 38.74 15.27 -22.28
N ALA A 908 39.40 15.58 -23.38
CA ALA A 908 39.98 14.55 -24.26
C ALA A 908 41.22 13.93 -23.60
N SER A 909 41.31 12.60 -23.52
CA SER A 909 42.22 11.91 -22.60
C SER A 909 43.60 11.53 -23.20
N SER A 910 44.56 12.47 -23.26
CA SER A 910 46.04 12.24 -23.27
C SER A 910 46.77 13.51 -23.73
N SER A 911 48.05 13.68 -23.40
CA SER A 911 48.89 14.88 -23.65
C SER A 911 48.99 15.46 -25.08
N ASP A 912 48.30 14.91 -26.08
CA ASP A 912 48.29 15.34 -27.50
C ASP A 912 46.91 15.93 -27.92
N GLU A 913 46.37 16.75 -27.02
CA GLU A 913 44.95 17.16 -26.90
C GLU A 913 44.43 18.05 -28.03
N ASP A 914 45.31 18.59 -28.86
CA ASP A 914 44.92 19.40 -30.01
C ASP A 914 44.45 18.54 -31.21
N THR A 915 44.61 17.21 -31.18
CA THR A 915 44.24 16.35 -32.33
C THR A 915 42.88 15.68 -32.19
N SER A 916 42.50 15.18 -31.01
CA SER A 916 41.19 14.55 -30.77
C SER A 916 40.00 15.53 -30.80
N ALA A 917 40.19 16.76 -30.31
CA ALA A 917 39.16 17.81 -30.34
C ALA A 917 38.87 18.35 -31.75
N LYS A 918 39.75 18.12 -32.73
CA LYS A 918 39.58 18.59 -34.11
C LYS A 918 38.36 17.97 -34.78
N ASN A 919 37.98 16.74 -34.40
CA ASN A 919 36.86 16.03 -35.00
C ASN A 919 35.57 16.05 -34.15
N VAL A 920 35.61 16.59 -32.93
CA VAL A 920 34.41 16.71 -32.07
C VAL A 920 33.83 18.12 -32.18
N LYS A 921 32.51 18.20 -32.34
CA LYS A 921 31.71 19.44 -32.37
C LYS A 921 31.19 19.78 -30.97
N ASN A 922 30.44 18.85 -30.37
CA ASN A 922 29.87 19.00 -29.04
C ASN A 922 30.10 17.73 -28.21
N VAL A 923 30.33 17.90 -26.92
CA VAL A 923 30.25 16.84 -25.91
C VAL A 923 28.84 16.85 -25.33
N ILE A 924 28.23 15.69 -25.19
CA ILE A 924 26.86 15.49 -24.72
C ILE A 924 26.90 14.64 -23.46
N LEU A 925 26.38 15.15 -22.34
CA LEU A 925 26.19 14.41 -21.10
C LEU A 925 24.76 13.94 -21.00
N THR A 926 24.57 12.67 -20.66
CA THR A 926 23.28 12.10 -20.26
C THR A 926 23.38 11.57 -18.83
N TYR A 927 22.50 12.03 -17.94
CA TYR A 927 22.53 11.74 -16.51
C TYR A 927 21.11 11.71 -15.91
N LYS A 928 20.97 11.28 -14.65
CA LYS A 928 19.71 11.30 -13.92
C LYS A 928 19.65 12.42 -12.87
N THR A 929 18.48 13.02 -12.71
CA THR A 929 18.19 14.02 -11.68
C THR A 929 17.61 13.36 -10.43
N LYS A 930 17.33 14.14 -9.38
CA LYS A 930 16.73 13.62 -8.13
C LYS A 930 15.35 12.98 -8.34
N SER A 931 14.56 13.47 -9.30
CA SER A 931 13.26 12.87 -9.65
C SER A 931 13.38 11.55 -10.42
N GLY A 932 14.61 11.15 -10.77
CA GLY A 932 14.90 9.99 -11.60
C GLY A 932 14.80 10.26 -13.10
N ALA A 933 14.49 11.50 -13.52
CA ALA A 933 14.40 11.88 -14.93
C ALA A 933 15.78 11.85 -15.60
N THR A 934 15.84 11.33 -16.82
CA THR A 934 17.05 11.33 -17.65
C THR A 934 17.15 12.64 -18.41
N MET A 935 18.19 13.43 -18.13
CA MET A 935 18.47 14.71 -18.80
C MET A 935 19.64 14.59 -19.76
N THR A 936 19.67 15.46 -20.76
CA THR A 936 20.77 15.59 -21.71
C THR A 936 21.23 17.04 -21.79
N LYS A 937 22.53 17.29 -21.68
CA LYS A 937 23.14 18.62 -21.78
C LYS A 937 24.34 18.55 -22.72
N PHE A 938 24.52 19.55 -23.58
CA PHE A 938 25.64 19.60 -24.50
C PHE A 938 26.50 20.84 -24.30
N GLN A 939 27.78 20.72 -24.60
CA GLN A 939 28.76 21.80 -24.53
C GLN A 939 29.81 21.61 -25.61
N SER A 940 30.19 22.67 -26.31
CA SER A 940 31.30 22.62 -27.28
C SER A 940 32.65 22.63 -26.55
N PHE A 941 33.67 22.01 -27.14
CA PHE A 941 35.02 22.07 -26.60
C PHE A 941 35.56 23.50 -26.60
N SER A 942 36.31 23.83 -25.56
CA SER A 942 37.14 25.03 -25.48
C SER A 942 38.42 24.87 -26.30
N ASN A 943 39.22 25.93 -26.39
CA ASN A 943 40.56 25.87 -27.01
C ASN A 943 41.54 24.96 -26.24
N ALA A 944 41.17 24.46 -25.07
CA ALA A 944 41.93 23.52 -24.25
C ALA A 944 41.39 22.07 -24.35
N ALA A 945 40.60 21.74 -25.39
CA ALA A 945 40.04 20.39 -25.61
C ALA A 945 39.21 19.85 -24.42
N SER A 946 38.60 20.75 -23.65
CA SER A 946 37.76 20.46 -22.49
C SER A 946 36.39 21.11 -22.59
N ALA A 947 35.38 20.48 -22.00
CA ALA A 947 33.99 20.91 -21.97
C ALA A 947 33.51 20.98 -20.50
N ASN A 948 33.21 22.19 -20.04
CA ASN A 948 32.83 22.45 -18.66
C ASN A 948 31.31 22.52 -18.55
N PHE A 949 30.72 21.64 -17.74
CA PHE A 949 29.29 21.62 -17.48
C PHE A 949 29.02 22.25 -16.13
N ASN A 950 28.22 23.32 -16.11
CA ASN A 950 27.86 24.05 -14.91
C ASN A 950 26.34 24.05 -14.73
N TRP A 951 25.88 23.85 -13.50
CA TRP A 951 24.48 23.96 -13.10
C TRP A 951 24.35 24.98 -11.96
N SER A 952 23.22 25.68 -11.89
CA SER A 952 22.94 26.58 -10.77
C SER A 952 22.74 25.76 -9.48
N THR A 953 23.06 26.35 -8.33
CA THR A 953 22.77 25.76 -7.01
C THR A 953 21.27 25.49 -6.80
N THR A 954 20.41 26.22 -7.51
CA THR A 954 18.96 26.11 -7.46
C THR A 954 18.37 25.31 -8.62
N ASP A 955 19.20 24.74 -9.50
CA ASP A 955 18.77 23.96 -10.66
C ASP A 955 18.26 22.59 -10.21
N ALA A 956 16.96 22.31 -10.41
CA ALA A 956 16.35 21.02 -10.07
C ALA A 956 16.79 19.89 -11.02
N ASP A 957 17.27 20.23 -12.21
CA ASP A 957 17.68 19.29 -13.27
C ASP A 957 19.19 19.02 -13.28
N ARG A 958 19.89 19.37 -12.20
CA ARG A 958 21.31 19.04 -12.01
C ARG A 958 21.51 17.55 -11.71
N PRO A 959 22.67 16.95 -12.07
CA PRO A 959 22.93 15.54 -11.80
C PRO A 959 22.85 15.22 -10.31
N TYR A 960 22.21 14.10 -9.96
CA TYR A 960 21.99 13.70 -8.58
C TYR A 960 22.53 12.29 -8.32
N VAL A 961 23.43 12.18 -7.35
CA VAL A 961 23.94 10.90 -6.85
C VAL A 961 23.18 10.57 -5.57
N PRO A 962 22.33 9.53 -5.56
CA PRO A 962 21.57 9.19 -4.36
C PRO A 962 22.49 8.69 -3.23
N LYS A 963 22.04 8.90 -1.98
CA LYS A 963 22.71 8.37 -0.79
C LYS A 963 22.90 6.85 -0.92
N ASP A 964 24.10 6.37 -0.60
CA ASP A 964 24.48 4.96 -0.59
C ASP A 964 24.20 4.23 -1.91
N ALA A 965 24.25 4.98 -3.02
CA ALA A 965 23.99 4.49 -4.36
C ALA A 965 24.87 5.22 -5.40
N SER A 966 24.72 4.83 -6.66
CA SER A 966 25.48 5.38 -7.77
C SER A 966 24.64 6.06 -8.84
N LEU A 967 25.20 7.10 -9.45
CA LEU A 967 24.77 7.70 -10.70
C LEU A 967 25.72 7.25 -11.81
N GLU A 968 25.17 6.84 -12.94
CA GLU A 968 25.95 6.68 -14.17
C GLU A 968 25.74 7.90 -15.09
N ILE A 969 26.85 8.46 -15.58
CA ILE A 969 26.88 9.57 -16.54
C ILE A 969 27.42 9.04 -17.85
N ALA A 970 26.62 9.09 -18.91
CA ALA A 970 27.05 8.76 -20.26
C ALA A 970 27.55 10.02 -20.98
N VAL A 971 28.69 9.89 -21.65
CA VAL A 971 29.34 10.96 -22.40
C VAL A 971 29.40 10.57 -23.86
N ASN A 972 28.64 11.32 -24.67
CA ASN A 972 28.51 11.15 -26.10
C ASN A 972 29.10 12.37 -26.83
N ALA A 973 29.26 12.29 -28.14
CA ALA A 973 29.80 13.35 -28.97
C ALA A 973 28.97 13.57 -30.23
N ASP A 974 28.81 14.83 -30.63
CA ASP A 974 28.52 15.18 -32.01
C ASP A 974 29.84 15.35 -32.75
N MET A 975 30.00 14.66 -33.88
CA MET A 975 31.19 14.72 -34.71
C MET A 975 31.08 15.85 -35.72
N LYS A 976 32.18 16.57 -35.98
CA LYS A 976 32.23 17.61 -37.02
C LYS A 976 32.03 17.00 -38.40
N THR A 977 31.42 17.76 -39.29
CA THR A 977 31.39 17.49 -40.73
C THR A 977 32.69 17.94 -41.41
N LYS A 978 32.87 17.55 -42.68
CA LYS A 978 34.01 18.00 -43.50
C LYS A 978 34.05 19.53 -43.63
N ASP A 979 32.89 20.16 -43.83
CA ASP A 979 32.77 21.62 -43.99
C ASP A 979 33.06 22.37 -42.67
N GLU A 980 32.85 21.70 -41.53
CA GLU A 980 33.20 22.20 -40.19
C GLU A 980 34.66 21.92 -39.81
N GLY A 981 35.49 21.45 -40.76
CA GLY A 981 36.93 21.28 -40.58
C GLY A 981 37.36 19.93 -39.99
N ALA A 982 36.51 18.89 -40.05
CA ALA A 982 36.95 17.54 -39.68
C ALA A 982 38.11 17.07 -40.58
N THR A 983 39.14 16.49 -39.98
CA THR A 983 40.36 16.07 -40.69
C THR A 983 40.67 14.60 -40.42
N GLN A 984 41.07 13.88 -41.47
CA GLN A 984 41.59 12.53 -41.41
C GLN A 984 43.08 12.62 -41.68
N THR A 985 43.90 12.14 -40.76
CA THR A 985 45.36 12.21 -40.91
C THR A 985 45.82 11.00 -41.72
N THR A 986 46.48 11.24 -42.85
CA THR A 986 47.03 10.20 -43.72
C THR A 986 48.45 9.84 -43.26
N GLY A 987 48.62 8.65 -42.68
CA GLY A 987 49.94 8.13 -42.27
C GLY A 987 49.87 7.06 -41.19
N THR A 988 50.88 6.21 -41.13
CA THR A 988 51.05 4.99 -40.29
C THR A 988 51.02 5.20 -38.76
N THR A 989 50.68 6.38 -38.26
CA THR A 989 50.48 6.66 -36.83
C THR A 989 49.01 6.93 -36.55
N ALA A 990 48.29 5.88 -36.16
CA ALA A 990 46.84 5.83 -35.89
C ALA A 990 46.35 6.71 -34.70
N ASP A 991 47.22 7.53 -34.08
CA ASP A 991 46.93 8.20 -32.80
C ASP A 991 46.08 9.47 -32.97
N THR A 992 46.16 10.14 -34.12
CA THR A 992 45.53 11.46 -34.35
C THR A 992 44.04 11.41 -34.74
N THR A 993 43.46 10.22 -34.87
CA THR A 993 42.03 9.99 -35.18
C THR A 993 41.28 9.37 -34.00
N LEU A 994 41.89 9.29 -32.82
CA LEU A 994 41.31 8.70 -31.64
C LEU A 994 40.53 9.73 -30.81
N VAL A 995 39.36 9.34 -30.31
CA VAL A 995 38.53 10.12 -29.39
C VAL A 995 38.25 9.27 -28.16
N ALA A 996 38.69 9.76 -27.01
CA ALA A 996 38.35 9.23 -25.69
C ALA A 996 38.13 10.39 -24.74
N PHE A 997 37.19 10.24 -23.81
CA PHE A 997 36.86 11.25 -22.83
C PHE A 997 37.24 10.79 -21.43
N SER A 998 37.83 11.68 -20.65
CA SER A 998 38.12 11.52 -19.22
C SER A 998 37.35 12.55 -18.40
N LEU A 999 37.11 12.23 -17.13
CA LEU A 999 36.77 13.24 -16.13
C LEU A 999 38.05 13.94 -15.68
N ASP A 1000 38.08 15.26 -15.82
CA ASP A 1000 39.13 16.13 -15.26
C ASP A 1000 38.55 16.89 -14.07
N LEU A 1001 38.94 16.49 -12.87
CA LEU A 1001 38.33 16.94 -11.62
C LEU A 1001 39.30 17.73 -10.75
N VAL A 1002 40.61 17.50 -10.92
CA VAL A 1002 41.63 17.93 -9.97
C VAL A 1002 42.33 19.20 -10.46
N ASP A 1003 43.17 19.18 -11.50
CA ASP A 1003 43.89 20.38 -11.93
C ASP A 1003 44.43 20.39 -13.36
N ARG A 1004 44.08 19.41 -14.20
CA ARG A 1004 44.89 19.15 -15.40
C ARG A 1004 44.61 20.12 -16.55
N TYR A 1005 43.37 20.60 -16.73
CA TYR A 1005 43.01 21.36 -17.95
C TYR A 1005 42.37 22.75 -17.75
N ASP A 1006 41.80 23.06 -16.57
CA ASP A 1006 41.32 24.41 -16.25
C ASP A 1006 42.17 25.15 -15.21
N GLY A 1007 43.21 24.49 -14.68
CA GLY A 1007 44.12 25.01 -13.66
C GLY A 1007 43.44 25.31 -12.31
N SER A 1008 42.28 24.72 -12.02
CA SER A 1008 41.47 25.06 -10.85
C SER A 1008 40.65 23.88 -10.28
N PHE A 1009 41.08 23.37 -9.14
CA PHE A 1009 40.36 22.37 -8.30
C PHE A 1009 38.88 22.70 -8.03
N THR A 1010 38.52 23.98 -7.98
CA THR A 1010 37.13 24.44 -7.69
C THR A 1010 36.27 24.61 -8.94
N ASN A 1011 36.86 24.51 -10.14
CA ASN A 1011 36.17 24.69 -11.41
C ASN A 1011 36.01 23.36 -12.17
N GLY A 1012 36.92 22.39 -11.99
CA GLY A 1012 36.82 21.05 -12.60
C GLY A 1012 35.69 20.19 -12.02
N PHE A 1013 35.50 20.23 -10.70
CA PHE A 1013 34.46 19.48 -10.01
C PHE A 1013 33.86 20.25 -8.84
N ARG A 1014 32.54 20.17 -8.70
CA ARG A 1014 31.84 20.64 -7.52
C ARG A 1014 30.57 19.83 -7.29
N ALA A 1015 30.48 19.18 -6.15
CA ALA A 1015 29.27 18.54 -5.65
C ALA A 1015 28.86 19.13 -4.29
N VAL A 1016 27.57 19.13 -3.98
CA VAL A 1016 27.02 19.62 -2.71
C VAL A 1016 26.17 18.56 -2.05
N GLY A 1017 26.48 18.27 -0.78
CA GLY A 1017 25.69 17.39 0.05
C GLY A 1017 24.27 17.93 0.23
N GLU A 1018 23.27 17.08 0.02
CA GLU A 1018 21.86 17.47 0.10
C GLU A 1018 21.45 17.94 1.51
N GLY A 1019 21.96 17.31 2.56
CA GLY A 1019 21.60 17.61 3.95
C GLY A 1019 22.58 18.58 4.62
N SER A 1020 23.88 18.34 4.46
CA SER A 1020 24.95 19.12 5.07
C SER A 1020 25.19 20.47 4.39
N GLY A 1021 24.91 20.56 3.09
CA GLY A 1021 25.38 21.68 2.26
C GLY A 1021 26.91 21.70 2.07
N THR A 1022 27.63 20.67 2.53
CA THR A 1022 29.09 20.58 2.39
C THR A 1022 29.47 20.41 0.92
N VAL A 1023 30.51 21.13 0.49
CA VAL A 1023 31.01 21.10 -0.87
C VAL A 1023 32.12 20.07 -1.00
N LEU A 1024 31.99 19.16 -1.95
CA LEU A 1024 33.07 18.29 -2.43
C LEU A 1024 33.62 18.87 -3.73
N ASP A 1025 34.93 19.04 -3.83
CA ASP A 1025 35.65 19.56 -5.00
C ASP A 1025 36.90 18.73 -5.32
N GLY A 1026 37.71 19.16 -6.28
CA GLY A 1026 38.94 18.46 -6.69
C GLY A 1026 40.00 18.28 -5.59
N THR A 1027 39.85 18.92 -4.42
CA THR A 1027 40.74 18.72 -3.25
C THR A 1027 40.19 17.72 -2.24
N SER A 1028 38.93 17.32 -2.39
CA SER A 1028 38.24 16.42 -1.45
C SER A 1028 38.74 14.99 -1.57
N THR A 1029 38.77 14.27 -0.46
CA THR A 1029 39.24 12.87 -0.43
C THR A 1029 38.44 12.01 -1.41
N ASN A 1030 39.13 11.17 -2.18
CA ASN A 1030 38.58 10.29 -3.21
C ASN A 1030 38.02 10.97 -4.47
N ILE A 1031 38.17 12.28 -4.63
CA ILE A 1031 37.91 12.98 -5.89
C ILE A 1031 39.21 13.04 -6.69
N ASN A 1032 39.35 12.17 -7.69
CA ASN A 1032 40.51 12.10 -8.57
C ASN A 1032 40.06 12.02 -10.04
N ASP A 1033 40.92 12.44 -10.96
CA ASP A 1033 40.67 12.29 -12.41
C ASP A 1033 40.36 10.84 -12.77
N VAL A 1034 39.41 10.65 -13.69
CA VAL A 1034 38.98 9.32 -14.13
C VAL A 1034 39.17 9.20 -15.64
N SER A 1035 40.12 8.36 -16.05
CA SER A 1035 40.35 8.08 -17.48
C SER A 1035 39.16 7.36 -18.11
N GLY A 1036 38.90 7.65 -19.39
CA GLY A 1036 38.02 6.85 -20.23
C GLY A 1036 38.57 5.43 -20.39
N ALA A 1037 37.67 4.46 -20.58
CA ALA A 1037 38.05 3.04 -20.67
C ALA A 1037 38.73 2.68 -22.00
N TYR A 1038 38.24 3.24 -23.12
CA TYR A 1038 38.65 2.85 -24.46
C TYR A 1038 38.57 4.02 -25.45
N ASN A 1039 39.49 4.03 -26.43
CA ASN A 1039 39.51 5.01 -27.51
C ASN A 1039 38.57 4.60 -28.65
N GLN A 1040 37.82 5.57 -29.19
CA GLN A 1040 37.03 5.46 -30.41
C GLN A 1040 37.85 5.98 -31.60
N THR A 1041 37.75 5.34 -32.77
CA THR A 1041 38.48 5.77 -33.97
C THR A 1041 37.53 6.49 -34.93
N VAL A 1042 37.91 7.66 -35.42
CA VAL A 1042 37.06 8.51 -36.26
C VAL A 1042 37.46 8.42 -37.73
N TYR A 1043 36.49 8.16 -38.60
CA TYR A 1043 36.64 8.09 -40.06
C TYR A 1043 35.73 9.11 -40.78
N ARG A 1044 36.04 9.47 -42.03
CA ARG A 1044 35.07 10.20 -42.87
C ARG A 1044 33.85 9.34 -43.18
N VAL A 1045 34.10 8.10 -43.58
CA VAL A 1045 33.14 7.01 -43.75
C VAL A 1045 33.87 5.70 -43.49
N PHE A 1046 33.20 4.69 -42.94
CA PHE A 1046 33.78 3.36 -42.73
C PHE A 1046 32.78 2.25 -43.07
N PRO A 1047 33.23 1.04 -43.43
CA PRO A 1047 32.34 -0.06 -43.75
C PRO A 1047 31.84 -0.73 -42.47
N LYS A 1048 30.52 -0.82 -42.28
CA LYS A 1048 29.93 -1.74 -41.31
C LYS A 1048 29.59 -3.04 -42.05
N ILE A 1049 30.27 -4.11 -41.70
CA ILE A 1049 30.10 -5.42 -42.33
C ILE A 1049 29.22 -6.30 -41.44
N GLU A 1050 28.10 -6.77 -41.98
CA GLU A 1050 27.16 -7.64 -41.28
C GLU A 1050 26.93 -8.92 -42.07
N GLN A 1051 26.82 -10.03 -41.36
CA GLN A 1051 26.49 -11.31 -41.99
C GLN A 1051 25.01 -11.31 -42.39
N VAL A 1052 24.74 -11.76 -43.61
CA VAL A 1052 23.39 -12.01 -44.11
C VAL A 1052 23.16 -13.51 -44.08
N ALA A 1053 22.02 -13.94 -43.51
CA ALA A 1053 21.69 -15.35 -43.41
C ALA A 1053 21.61 -16.01 -44.80
N LEU A 1054 22.16 -17.22 -44.90
CA LEU A 1054 21.98 -18.09 -46.05
C LEU A 1054 20.76 -18.99 -45.83
N SER A 1055 20.08 -19.37 -46.91
CA SER A 1055 18.94 -20.28 -46.85
C SER A 1055 19.39 -21.74 -46.68
N SER A 1056 18.88 -22.43 -45.66
CA SER A 1056 19.06 -23.87 -45.42
C SER A 1056 18.21 -24.71 -46.40
N PRO A 1057 18.65 -25.91 -46.84
CA PRO A 1057 19.85 -26.65 -46.43
C PRO A 1057 21.14 -26.18 -47.13
N TYR A 1058 22.23 -26.12 -46.36
CA TYR A 1058 23.56 -25.76 -46.84
C TYR A 1058 24.21 -26.98 -47.52
N SER A 1059 24.41 -26.94 -48.84
CA SER A 1059 24.97 -28.06 -49.60
C SER A 1059 26.15 -27.62 -50.48
N LEU A 1060 27.19 -28.45 -50.59
CA LEU A 1060 28.38 -28.19 -51.40
C LEU A 1060 28.25 -28.67 -52.87
N ILE A 1061 27.02 -28.76 -53.40
CA ILE A 1061 26.75 -29.22 -54.77
C ILE A 1061 26.73 -28.03 -55.75
N GLY A 1062 27.31 -28.20 -56.94
CA GLY A 1062 27.28 -27.18 -58.00
C GLY A 1062 28.29 -26.05 -57.77
N THR A 1063 27.82 -24.80 -57.74
CA THR A 1063 28.63 -23.61 -57.40
C THR A 1063 27.95 -22.84 -56.25
N PRO A 1064 27.99 -23.39 -55.03
CA PRO A 1064 27.20 -22.88 -53.91
C PRO A 1064 27.70 -21.53 -53.41
N THR A 1065 26.79 -20.71 -52.92
CA THR A 1065 27.13 -19.54 -52.11
C THR A 1065 27.46 -20.00 -50.69
N VAL A 1066 28.66 -19.70 -50.23
CA VAL A 1066 29.20 -20.16 -48.95
C VAL A 1066 29.21 -19.10 -47.86
N PHE A 1067 29.11 -17.82 -48.24
CA PHE A 1067 28.97 -16.73 -47.29
C PHE A 1067 28.20 -15.59 -47.95
N LYS A 1068 27.39 -14.87 -47.17
CA LYS A 1068 26.68 -13.67 -47.63
C LYS A 1068 26.82 -12.60 -46.57
N PHE A 1069 27.14 -11.39 -47.00
CA PHE A 1069 27.36 -10.25 -46.11
C PHE A 1069 26.87 -8.97 -46.76
N SER A 1070 26.47 -8.02 -45.93
CA SER A 1070 26.16 -6.66 -46.35
C SER A 1070 27.26 -5.72 -45.88
N VAL A 1071 27.55 -4.73 -46.70
CA VAL A 1071 28.39 -3.59 -46.34
C VAL A 1071 27.52 -2.35 -46.34
N THR A 1072 27.35 -1.76 -45.16
CA THR A 1072 26.73 -0.44 -45.00
C THR A 1072 27.82 0.61 -44.88
N ALA A 1073 27.74 1.67 -45.68
CA ALA A 1073 28.67 2.80 -45.56
C ALA A 1073 28.25 3.69 -44.40
N MET A 1074 28.97 3.64 -43.28
CA MET A 1074 28.71 4.46 -42.10
C MET A 1074 29.31 5.85 -42.28
N GLY A 1075 28.50 6.77 -42.80
CA GLY A 1075 28.90 8.15 -43.13
C GLY A 1075 27.69 8.97 -43.54
N LEU A 1076 27.88 10.29 -43.70
CA LEU A 1076 26.87 11.15 -44.32
C LEU A 1076 26.65 10.78 -45.79
N ALA A 1077 25.48 11.12 -46.35
CA ALA A 1077 25.16 10.87 -47.76
C ALA A 1077 26.15 11.51 -48.77
N THR A 1078 26.93 12.50 -48.33
CA THR A 1078 27.99 13.17 -49.10
C THR A 1078 29.36 12.50 -48.98
N ALA A 1079 29.47 11.42 -48.22
CA ALA A 1079 30.65 10.59 -48.13
C ALA A 1079 30.42 9.30 -48.91
N ASN A 1080 31.33 8.98 -49.83
CA ASN A 1080 31.28 7.74 -50.59
C ASN A 1080 32.34 6.79 -50.06
N LEU A 1081 31.92 5.58 -49.71
CA LEU A 1081 32.80 4.47 -49.43
C LEU A 1081 33.08 3.74 -50.74
N ARG A 1082 34.33 3.74 -51.18
CA ARG A 1082 34.74 3.05 -52.42
C ARG A 1082 35.69 1.91 -52.11
N PHE A 1083 35.44 0.78 -52.75
CA PHE A 1083 36.41 -0.30 -52.91
C PHE A 1083 36.82 -0.32 -54.38
N ASP A 1084 38.10 -0.11 -54.66
CA ASP A 1084 38.67 -0.11 -56.01
C ASP A 1084 39.99 -0.88 -56.04
N ASN A 1085 40.70 -0.88 -57.17
CA ASN A 1085 42.02 -1.50 -57.32
C ASN A 1085 43.12 -0.51 -57.77
N GLU A 1086 43.01 0.78 -57.44
CA GLU A 1086 43.84 1.84 -58.05
C GLU A 1086 45.19 2.08 -57.32
N HIS A 1087 45.35 1.68 -56.04
CA HIS A 1087 46.58 1.86 -55.23
C HIS A 1087 47.11 0.55 -54.58
N ASN A 1088 48.32 0.53 -54.02
CA ASN A 1088 48.89 -0.67 -53.38
C ASN A 1088 48.23 -0.92 -52.02
N GLY A 1089 47.36 -1.94 -51.92
CA GLY A 1089 46.48 -2.16 -50.76
C GLY A 1089 45.04 -1.69 -50.99
N SER A 1090 44.70 -1.36 -52.24
CA SER A 1090 43.39 -0.96 -52.74
C SER A 1090 42.23 -1.78 -52.20
N GLY A 1091 41.06 -1.13 -52.12
CA GLY A 1091 39.82 -1.60 -51.50
C GLY A 1091 39.78 -3.10 -51.29
N SER A 1092 40.07 -3.58 -50.07
CA SER A 1092 40.26 -5.00 -49.82
C SER A 1092 39.55 -5.48 -48.56
N ILE A 1093 39.00 -6.69 -48.62
CA ILE A 1093 38.38 -7.36 -47.48
C ILE A 1093 38.96 -8.77 -47.37
N ASN A 1094 39.59 -9.06 -46.24
CA ASN A 1094 40.22 -10.36 -45.99
C ASN A 1094 39.31 -11.28 -45.16
N PHE A 1095 39.02 -12.46 -45.70
CA PHE A 1095 38.30 -13.52 -45.02
C PHE A 1095 39.22 -14.72 -44.78
N GLU A 1096 39.18 -15.30 -43.58
CA GLU A 1096 39.76 -16.60 -43.29
C GLU A 1096 38.79 -17.73 -43.70
N VAL A 1097 39.33 -18.81 -44.24
CA VAL A 1097 38.61 -20.03 -44.57
C VAL A 1097 38.98 -21.13 -43.57
N VAL A 1098 37.98 -21.64 -42.86
CA VAL A 1098 38.13 -22.76 -41.92
C VAL A 1098 37.43 -23.98 -42.49
N ALA A 1099 38.16 -25.07 -42.70
CA ALA A 1099 37.57 -26.33 -43.16
C ALA A 1099 38.13 -27.55 -42.42
N SER A 1100 37.29 -28.56 -42.18
CA SER A 1100 37.69 -29.88 -41.70
C SER A 1100 37.43 -30.93 -42.78
N GLY A 1101 38.36 -31.87 -42.93
CA GLY A 1101 38.26 -32.99 -43.87
C GLY A 1101 39.58 -33.30 -44.54
N ASP A 1102 39.69 -34.52 -45.05
CA ASP A 1102 40.88 -35.03 -45.75
C ASP A 1102 40.66 -34.86 -47.27
N SER A 1103 41.29 -33.88 -47.91
CA SER A 1103 41.18 -33.71 -49.36
C SER A 1103 42.05 -34.76 -50.06
N HIS A 1104 41.43 -35.81 -50.60
CA HIS A 1104 42.11 -36.83 -51.38
C HIS A 1104 41.89 -36.63 -52.88
N VAL A 1105 42.49 -35.59 -53.44
CA VAL A 1105 42.54 -35.45 -54.90
C VAL A 1105 43.89 -34.87 -55.32
N ASN A 1106 44.68 -35.66 -56.06
CA ASN A 1106 45.90 -35.23 -56.73
C ASN A 1106 45.50 -34.41 -57.97
N THR A 1107 45.14 -33.14 -57.78
CA THR A 1107 44.85 -32.20 -58.86
C THR A 1107 45.83 -31.03 -58.81
N THR A 1108 46.20 -30.50 -59.98
CA THR A 1108 47.09 -29.33 -60.14
C THR A 1108 46.35 -27.99 -60.07
N THR A 1109 45.07 -28.00 -59.69
CA THR A 1109 44.17 -26.84 -59.65
C THR A 1109 43.89 -26.44 -58.21
N SER A 1110 43.84 -25.14 -57.88
CA SER A 1110 43.50 -24.67 -56.52
C SER A 1110 41.97 -24.48 -56.36
N THR A 1111 41.47 -24.53 -55.12
CA THR A 1111 40.10 -24.08 -54.79
C THR A 1111 39.98 -22.58 -55.11
N THR A 1112 38.96 -22.19 -55.88
CA THR A 1112 38.74 -20.80 -56.28
C THR A 1112 37.38 -20.26 -55.82
N PHE A 1113 37.37 -18.97 -55.47
CA PHE A 1113 36.20 -18.26 -54.99
C PHE A 1113 35.91 -17.03 -55.85
N SER A 1114 34.63 -16.72 -56.02
CA SER A 1114 34.18 -15.49 -56.66
C SER A 1114 33.29 -14.71 -55.71
N VAL A 1115 33.41 -13.39 -55.75
CA VAL A 1115 32.47 -12.51 -55.05
C VAL A 1115 31.43 -12.03 -56.05
N LEU A 1116 30.16 -12.11 -55.67
CA LEU A 1116 29.03 -11.67 -56.48
C LEU A 1116 28.28 -10.55 -55.77
N ASP A 1117 27.72 -9.63 -56.54
CA ASP A 1117 26.73 -8.67 -56.07
C ASP A 1117 25.35 -9.34 -55.85
N GLU A 1118 24.37 -8.53 -55.45
CA GLU A 1118 22.99 -8.98 -55.21
C GLU A 1118 22.27 -9.45 -56.49
N GLN A 1119 22.71 -9.01 -57.67
CA GLN A 1119 22.17 -9.42 -58.97
C GLN A 1119 22.84 -10.69 -59.50
N GLY A 1120 23.87 -11.21 -58.81
CA GLY A 1120 24.63 -12.39 -59.23
C GLY A 1120 25.75 -12.10 -60.23
N THR A 1121 26.11 -10.83 -60.44
CA THR A 1121 27.26 -10.41 -61.24
C THR A 1121 28.54 -10.69 -60.48
N VAL A 1122 29.55 -11.25 -61.13
CA VAL A 1122 30.86 -11.48 -60.51
C VAL A 1122 31.63 -10.16 -60.42
N ILE A 1123 31.84 -9.67 -59.19
CA ILE A 1123 32.57 -8.44 -58.86
C ILE A 1123 34.07 -8.70 -58.68
N ASP A 1124 34.44 -9.90 -58.21
CA ASP A 1124 35.83 -10.39 -58.23
C ASP A 1124 35.90 -11.82 -58.77
N GLY A 1125 36.82 -12.01 -59.72
CA GLY A 1125 37.00 -13.24 -60.48
C GLY A 1125 37.51 -14.40 -59.63
N PRO A 1126 37.56 -15.64 -60.18
CA PRO A 1126 37.96 -16.82 -59.42
C PRO A 1126 39.37 -16.66 -58.83
N SER A 1127 39.45 -16.34 -57.54
CA SER A 1127 40.69 -16.15 -56.79
C SER A 1127 41.03 -17.42 -56.03
N ALA A 1128 42.29 -17.88 -56.14
CA ALA A 1128 42.79 -19.05 -55.42
C ALA A 1128 43.00 -18.76 -53.92
N LEU A 1129 42.93 -19.79 -53.09
CA LEU A 1129 43.33 -19.71 -51.68
C LEU A 1129 44.78 -19.23 -51.54
N ARG A 1130 45.03 -18.32 -50.58
CA ARG A 1130 46.35 -17.77 -50.27
C ARG A 1130 46.78 -18.20 -48.86
N GLY A 1131 48.07 -18.52 -48.69
CA GLY A 1131 48.70 -18.62 -47.37
C GLY A 1131 48.90 -17.22 -46.78
N LEU A 1132 48.89 -17.08 -45.45
CA LEU A 1132 49.03 -15.79 -44.79
C LEU A 1132 50.44 -15.21 -45.02
N GLY A 1133 50.58 -14.36 -46.04
CA GLY A 1133 51.71 -13.44 -46.22
C GLY A 1133 51.29 -12.03 -45.82
N THR A 1134 52.25 -11.23 -45.37
CA THR A 1134 52.08 -9.84 -44.90
C THR A 1134 51.08 -9.03 -45.75
N PRO A 1135 50.13 -8.28 -45.14
CA PRO A 1135 49.21 -7.40 -45.86
C PRO A 1135 49.96 -6.49 -46.84
N GLY A 1136 49.49 -6.41 -48.10
CA GLY A 1136 50.08 -5.52 -49.12
C GLY A 1136 51.36 -6.00 -49.82
N ALA A 1137 51.80 -7.25 -49.63
CA ALA A 1137 52.86 -7.82 -50.46
C ALA A 1137 52.32 -8.10 -51.88
N ALA A 1138 53.04 -7.63 -52.90
CA ALA A 1138 52.73 -7.86 -54.30
C ALA A 1138 52.48 -9.35 -54.60
N ASP A 1139 51.54 -9.61 -55.50
CA ASP A 1139 51.11 -10.93 -55.98
C ASP A 1139 52.27 -11.72 -56.59
N THR A 1140 53.09 -12.35 -55.76
CA THR A 1140 54.08 -13.34 -56.21
C THR A 1140 53.59 -14.70 -55.76
N SER A 1141 52.62 -15.24 -56.51
CA SER A 1141 52.29 -16.67 -56.62
C SER A 1141 52.71 -17.53 -55.42
N GLN A 1142 52.00 -17.40 -54.31
CA GLN A 1142 51.85 -18.53 -53.39
C GLN A 1142 50.57 -19.26 -53.75
N THR A 1143 50.55 -19.83 -54.95
CA THR A 1143 49.79 -21.06 -55.15
C THR A 1143 50.25 -21.99 -54.03
N ILE A 1144 49.34 -22.52 -53.21
CA ILE A 1144 49.65 -23.67 -52.36
C ILE A 1144 50.20 -24.74 -53.33
N SER A 1145 51.52 -24.85 -53.43
CA SER A 1145 52.15 -25.74 -54.39
C SER A 1145 51.87 -27.14 -53.88
N MET A 1146 50.97 -27.84 -54.54
CA MET A 1146 50.72 -29.26 -54.33
C MET A 1146 51.89 -30.09 -54.86
N GLY A 1147 53.06 -29.87 -54.26
CA GLY A 1147 54.33 -30.45 -54.63
C GLY A 1147 54.73 -31.57 -53.68
N ASN A 1148 54.28 -32.78 -54.02
CA ASN A 1148 54.84 -34.09 -53.65
C ASN A 1148 54.58 -34.66 -52.24
N GLY A 1149 53.63 -35.60 -52.18
CA GLY A 1149 53.83 -36.85 -51.45
C GLY A 1149 53.23 -36.99 -50.05
N SER A 1150 52.09 -37.70 -49.99
CA SER A 1150 51.55 -38.46 -48.83
C SER A 1150 50.54 -37.73 -47.93
N SER A 1151 49.25 -38.06 -48.16
CA SER A 1151 48.06 -37.86 -47.31
C SER A 1151 47.70 -36.41 -46.91
N GLY A 1152 46.61 -35.90 -47.51
CA GLY A 1152 45.77 -34.88 -46.90
C GLY A 1152 46.32 -33.47 -46.80
N VAL A 1153 46.31 -32.72 -47.90
CA VAL A 1153 46.56 -31.27 -47.82
C VAL A 1153 45.28 -30.60 -47.31
N ARG A 1154 45.34 -30.15 -46.05
CA ARG A 1154 44.33 -29.29 -45.43
C ARG A 1154 44.66 -27.84 -45.80
N PRO A 1155 43.68 -26.92 -45.90
CA PRO A 1155 43.99 -25.50 -45.76
C PRO A 1155 44.77 -25.32 -44.45
N ASP A 1156 45.91 -24.63 -44.49
CA ASP A 1156 46.64 -24.31 -43.27
C ASP A 1156 45.73 -23.52 -42.31
N TRP A 1157 45.99 -23.65 -41.01
CA TRP A 1157 45.43 -22.73 -40.02
C TRP A 1157 45.75 -21.29 -40.49
N ASN A 1158 44.72 -20.45 -40.72
CA ASN A 1158 44.81 -19.12 -41.34
C ASN A 1158 44.87 -19.04 -42.89
N ALA A 1159 44.43 -20.04 -43.64
CA ALA A 1159 44.22 -19.89 -45.08
C ALA A 1159 43.18 -18.77 -45.34
N SER A 1160 43.47 -17.83 -46.24
CA SER A 1160 42.61 -16.66 -46.46
C SER A 1160 42.25 -16.45 -47.93
N ILE A 1161 41.15 -15.74 -48.13
CA ILE A 1161 40.72 -15.18 -49.40
C ILE A 1161 40.68 -13.67 -49.21
N SER A 1162 41.32 -12.95 -50.12
CA SER A 1162 41.30 -11.49 -50.17
C SER A 1162 40.44 -11.08 -51.35
N PHE A 1163 39.42 -10.26 -51.08
CA PHE A 1163 38.61 -9.61 -52.11
C PHE A 1163 39.25 -8.27 -52.42
N ASN A 1164 39.77 -8.06 -53.63
CA ASN A 1164 40.52 -6.86 -54.04
C ASN A 1164 39.84 -6.08 -55.17
N PHE A 1165 38.57 -6.38 -55.45
CA PHE A 1165 37.70 -5.60 -56.35
C PHE A 1165 38.28 -5.37 -57.76
N THR A 1166 39.07 -6.32 -58.24
CA THR A 1166 39.81 -6.20 -59.51
C THR A 1166 38.91 -6.22 -60.76
N GLY A 1167 37.70 -6.77 -60.65
CA GLY A 1167 36.75 -6.90 -61.75
C GLY A 1167 35.81 -5.70 -61.91
N GLN A 1168 35.52 -4.99 -60.82
CA GLN A 1168 34.62 -3.84 -60.80
C GLN A 1168 34.78 -3.02 -59.52
N ASP A 1169 34.89 -1.70 -59.67
CA ASP A 1169 34.86 -0.77 -58.54
C ASP A 1169 33.46 -0.73 -57.92
N ILE A 1170 33.43 -0.71 -56.60
CA ILE A 1170 32.20 -0.64 -55.83
C ILE A 1170 32.16 0.65 -55.03
N GLU A 1171 31.14 1.47 -55.31
CA GLU A 1171 30.88 2.70 -54.58
C GLU A 1171 29.56 2.60 -53.82
N ILE A 1172 29.59 2.91 -52.52
CA ILE A 1172 28.45 2.90 -51.61
C ILE A 1172 28.36 4.29 -50.98
N ALA A 1173 27.29 5.02 -51.28
CA ALA A 1173 27.03 6.32 -50.64
C ALA A 1173 26.75 6.13 -49.13
N GLY A 1174 27.13 7.10 -48.30
CA GLY A 1174 26.92 7.03 -46.86
C GLY A 1174 25.44 6.86 -46.50
N GLY A 1175 25.15 5.91 -45.61
CA GLY A 1175 23.81 5.49 -45.23
C GLY A 1175 23.24 4.35 -46.09
N GLU A 1176 23.81 4.10 -47.27
CA GLU A 1176 23.37 3.01 -48.16
C GLU A 1176 24.03 1.68 -47.80
N THR A 1177 23.36 0.58 -48.17
CA THR A 1177 23.83 -0.78 -47.94
C THR A 1177 23.88 -1.55 -49.25
N ARG A 1178 24.97 -2.29 -49.49
CA ARG A 1178 25.06 -3.27 -50.59
C ARG A 1178 25.33 -4.66 -50.05
N THR A 1179 24.77 -5.65 -50.71
CA THR A 1179 24.91 -7.06 -50.31
C THR A 1179 25.79 -7.81 -51.29
N PHE A 1180 26.72 -8.60 -50.76
CA PHE A 1180 27.64 -9.43 -51.50
C PHE A 1180 27.52 -10.89 -51.07
N SER A 1181 27.91 -11.78 -51.97
CA SER A 1181 27.95 -13.21 -51.70
C SER A 1181 29.26 -13.82 -52.20
N ILE A 1182 29.80 -14.75 -51.43
CA ILE A 1182 31.02 -15.50 -51.77
C ILE A 1182 30.57 -16.85 -52.32
N ARG A 1183 30.91 -17.13 -53.58
CA ARG A 1183 30.64 -18.38 -54.28
C ARG A 1183 31.88 -19.25 -54.36
N LEU A 1184 31.73 -20.52 -54.07
CA LEU A 1184 32.75 -21.54 -54.28
C LEU A 1184 32.61 -22.09 -55.71
N ASN A 1185 33.64 -21.91 -56.55
CA ASN A 1185 33.53 -22.15 -58.00
C ASN A 1185 33.82 -23.60 -58.42
N ASN A 1186 34.60 -24.36 -57.64
CA ASN A 1186 35.00 -25.73 -57.96
C ASN A 1186 34.89 -26.71 -56.78
N PRO A 1187 33.73 -26.79 -56.09
CA PRO A 1187 33.59 -27.61 -54.88
C PRO A 1187 33.80 -29.11 -55.14
N THR A 1188 33.39 -29.61 -56.31
CA THR A 1188 33.44 -31.04 -56.66
C THR A 1188 34.86 -31.59 -56.85
N GLN A 1189 35.85 -30.72 -57.07
CA GLN A 1189 37.25 -31.10 -57.31
C GLN A 1189 38.09 -31.20 -56.03
N HIS A 1190 37.69 -30.52 -54.96
CA HIS A 1190 38.48 -30.40 -53.72
C HIS A 1190 37.73 -30.87 -52.48
N TYR A 1191 36.40 -30.89 -52.56
CA TYR A 1191 35.49 -31.42 -51.54
C TYR A 1191 34.70 -32.58 -52.16
N ALA A 1192 35.35 -33.53 -52.84
CA ALA A 1192 34.75 -34.66 -53.58
C ALA A 1192 34.20 -35.77 -52.67
N ASN A 1193 33.19 -36.53 -53.13
CA ASN A 1193 32.45 -37.51 -52.32
C ASN A 1193 33.18 -38.87 -52.33
N ALA A 1194 33.71 -39.32 -51.19
CA ALA A 1194 34.27 -40.66 -51.08
C ALA A 1194 34.23 -41.22 -49.65
N GLY A 1195 33.36 -42.20 -49.41
CA GLY A 1195 33.64 -43.28 -48.45
C GLY A 1195 32.53 -43.66 -47.47
N THR A 1196 32.11 -44.93 -47.54
CA THR A 1196 31.15 -45.68 -46.72
C THR A 1196 31.53 -45.89 -45.24
N THR A 1197 32.29 -44.99 -44.61
CA THR A 1197 32.97 -45.26 -43.31
C THR A 1197 32.34 -44.62 -42.07
N GLY A 1198 31.23 -43.88 -42.17
CA GLY A 1198 30.48 -43.41 -40.99
C GLY A 1198 31.24 -42.41 -40.08
N ARG A 1199 32.23 -41.68 -40.60
CA ARG A 1199 32.86 -40.55 -39.89
C ARG A 1199 31.99 -39.30 -39.95
N ALA A 1200 32.14 -38.41 -38.95
CA ALA A 1200 31.41 -37.15 -38.84
C ALA A 1200 31.56 -36.26 -40.09
N ALA A 1201 30.53 -35.45 -40.39
CA ALA A 1201 30.52 -34.57 -41.55
C ALA A 1201 31.69 -33.58 -41.52
N ASP A 1202 32.47 -33.57 -42.60
CA ASP A 1202 33.41 -32.49 -42.93
C ASP A 1202 32.67 -31.14 -42.91
N TYR A 1203 33.32 -30.10 -42.39
CA TYR A 1203 32.74 -28.76 -42.33
C TYR A 1203 33.55 -27.73 -43.11
N PHE A 1204 32.86 -26.72 -43.64
CA PHE A 1204 33.45 -25.54 -44.28
C PHE A 1204 32.81 -24.27 -43.71
N GLN A 1205 33.62 -23.24 -43.43
CA GLN A 1205 33.21 -21.95 -42.88
C GLN A 1205 34.13 -20.82 -43.37
N VAL A 1206 33.55 -19.61 -43.50
CA VAL A 1206 34.27 -18.37 -43.81
C VAL A 1206 34.12 -17.39 -42.65
N THR A 1207 35.21 -16.75 -42.23
CA THR A 1207 35.26 -15.82 -41.10
C THR A 1207 35.91 -14.50 -41.52
N LEU A 1208 35.32 -13.35 -41.19
CA LEU A 1208 35.95 -12.05 -41.43
C LEU A 1208 37.07 -11.79 -40.41
N GLN A 1209 38.24 -11.34 -40.86
CA GLN A 1209 39.38 -11.00 -40.01
C GLN A 1209 39.49 -9.48 -39.75
N ASP A 1210 39.79 -9.12 -38.51
CA ASP A 1210 40.04 -7.73 -38.06
C ASP A 1210 41.04 -7.72 -36.88
N ASP A 1211 41.86 -8.77 -36.78
CA ASP A 1211 42.84 -8.98 -35.70
C ASP A 1211 44.19 -8.28 -35.96
N LEU A 1212 44.40 -7.79 -37.18
CA LEU A 1212 45.53 -6.96 -37.58
C LEU A 1212 45.04 -5.70 -38.31
N ALA A 1213 45.82 -4.63 -38.24
CA ALA A 1213 45.52 -3.41 -38.97
C ALA A 1213 45.66 -3.63 -40.49
N GLY A 1214 44.78 -3.01 -41.28
CA GLY A 1214 44.81 -3.06 -42.75
C GLY A 1214 44.34 -4.37 -43.36
N LEU A 1215 43.56 -5.18 -42.63
CA LEU A 1215 42.88 -6.37 -43.20
C LEU A 1215 41.58 -6.02 -43.93
N ILE A 1216 41.03 -4.84 -43.64
CA ILE A 1216 39.93 -4.23 -44.38
C ILE A 1216 40.42 -2.83 -44.80
N ASN A 1217 40.56 -2.59 -46.10
CA ASN A 1217 40.99 -1.31 -46.65
C ASN A 1217 39.88 -0.75 -47.56
N TRP A 1218 39.69 0.56 -47.55
CA TRP A 1218 38.72 1.23 -48.41
C TRP A 1218 39.18 2.67 -48.69
N VAL A 1219 38.65 3.27 -49.74
CA VAL A 1219 38.85 4.69 -50.00
C VAL A 1219 37.75 5.47 -49.28
N GLY A 1220 38.09 6.04 -48.12
CA GLY A 1220 37.16 6.82 -47.29
C GLY A 1220 37.07 8.30 -47.65
N ASN A 1221 38.01 8.83 -48.44
CA ASN A 1221 38.07 10.24 -48.83
C ASN A 1221 38.09 10.43 -50.35
N TYR A 1222 37.25 9.67 -51.06
CA TYR A 1222 37.14 9.81 -52.51
C TYR A 1222 36.71 11.24 -52.88
N ASP A 1223 37.48 11.86 -53.77
CA ASP A 1223 37.31 13.23 -54.27
C ASP A 1223 37.07 13.26 -55.79
N ASN A 1224 36.62 12.13 -56.36
CA ASN A 1224 36.53 11.88 -57.80
C ASN A 1224 37.88 11.85 -58.53
N THR A 1225 38.99 11.61 -57.81
CA THR A 1225 40.30 11.37 -58.41
C THR A 1225 40.82 9.98 -58.06
N THR A 1226 41.55 9.38 -59.00
CA THR A 1226 42.17 8.06 -58.85
C THR A 1226 43.44 8.06 -57.98
N ASN A 1227 43.72 9.17 -57.29
CA ASN A 1227 44.92 9.36 -56.46
C ASN A 1227 44.59 9.35 -54.94
N SER A 1228 43.33 9.09 -54.57
CA SER A 1228 42.91 9.04 -53.17
C SER A 1228 43.62 7.90 -52.43
N LEU A 1229 44.22 8.18 -51.28
CA LEU A 1229 44.91 7.17 -50.46
C LEU A 1229 43.91 6.25 -49.74
N ASP A 1230 44.26 4.97 -49.64
CA ASP A 1230 43.48 3.98 -48.89
C ASP A 1230 43.45 4.26 -47.39
N THR A 1231 42.31 3.99 -46.78
CA THR A 1231 42.10 3.99 -45.33
C THR A 1231 42.16 2.54 -44.82
N PRO A 1232 43.19 2.16 -44.05
CA PRO A 1232 43.26 0.84 -43.45
C PRO A 1232 42.40 0.75 -42.18
N SER A 1233 41.81 -0.42 -41.93
CA SER A 1233 41.15 -0.72 -40.66
C SER A 1233 42.16 -0.72 -39.51
N ALA A 1234 41.75 -0.20 -38.36
CA ALA A 1234 42.47 -0.39 -37.11
C ALA A 1234 42.08 -1.72 -36.46
N THR A 1235 43.03 -2.39 -35.79
CA THR A 1235 42.82 -3.69 -35.15
C THR A 1235 41.60 -3.70 -34.22
N GLY A 1236 40.61 -4.53 -34.55
CA GLY A 1236 39.43 -4.83 -33.75
C GLY A 1236 38.39 -3.70 -33.68
N ILE A 1237 38.36 -2.80 -34.68
CA ILE A 1237 37.50 -1.60 -34.69
C ILE A 1237 36.28 -1.75 -35.60
N ILE A 1238 36.42 -2.45 -36.74
CA ILE A 1238 35.40 -2.49 -37.80
C ILE A 1238 34.43 -3.65 -37.58
N ARG A 1239 34.88 -4.75 -36.97
CA ARG A 1239 34.06 -5.92 -36.71
C ARG A 1239 33.13 -5.71 -35.51
N SER A 1240 31.82 -5.57 -35.77
CA SER A 1240 30.82 -5.42 -34.70
C SER A 1240 30.49 -6.73 -33.95
N LEU A 1241 30.64 -7.90 -34.59
CA LEU A 1241 30.38 -9.23 -34.02
C LEU A 1241 31.26 -10.31 -34.67
N PRO A 1242 31.41 -11.49 -34.05
CA PRO A 1242 32.02 -12.64 -34.69
C PRO A 1242 31.24 -13.07 -35.95
N LEU A 1243 31.63 -12.60 -37.15
CA LEU A 1243 31.03 -13.03 -38.41
C LEU A 1243 31.54 -14.43 -38.78
N TYR A 1244 30.64 -15.40 -38.71
CA TYR A 1244 30.90 -16.82 -38.89
C TYR A 1244 29.94 -17.37 -39.95
N GLY A 1245 30.45 -17.79 -41.11
CA GLY A 1245 29.62 -18.46 -42.12
C GLY A 1245 28.95 -19.73 -41.57
N PRO A 1246 27.82 -20.16 -42.15
CA PRO A 1246 27.19 -21.40 -41.72
C PRO A 1246 28.15 -22.57 -41.94
N THR A 1247 28.08 -23.54 -41.03
CA THR A 1247 28.82 -24.79 -41.16
C THR A 1247 28.17 -25.61 -42.28
N PHE A 1248 28.82 -25.67 -43.44
CA PHE A 1248 28.39 -26.56 -44.51
C PHE A 1248 28.75 -27.97 -44.10
N GLN A 1249 27.76 -28.69 -43.59
CA GLN A 1249 27.84 -30.13 -43.40
C GLN A 1249 27.39 -30.81 -44.68
N ARG A 1250 28.04 -31.92 -44.98
CA ARG A 1250 27.86 -32.61 -46.23
C ARG A 1250 26.55 -33.36 -46.35
#